data_AF-A0A974U5C2-F1
#
_entry.id   AF-A0A974U5C2-F1
#
_cell.length_a   1.000
_cell.length_b   1.000
_cell.length_c   1.000
_cell.angle_alpha   90.00
_cell.angle_beta   90.00
_cell.angle_gamma   90.00
#
_symmetry.space_group_name_H-M   'P 1'
#
loop_
_entity.id
_entity.type
_entity.pdbx_description
1 polymer ?
#
loop_
_entity_poly.entity_id
_entity_poly.type
_entity_poly.pdbx_seq_one_letter_code
_entity_poly.pdbx_strand_id
1 'polypeptide(L)'
;MKNVLQLFFVLLFTMQLHAQEKSISGVVSDENGLPLPAAVVIVKGTTNGASTDFDGNYAIKANEKDTLIFSYVGYVNKSEIVGKSNIINVSLQADNTLDEVVVTALGIKRYRNKPQTAMEVVRAAELNQSSNPNIIQSLTGKVSGLQINTKNKNQNPPTRIVLRGNRSTAGNNKAVIVIDGKIASEEELSKLKPNKIKEVNVLKGANGAALYGTSGGSGVIVVNTKKGSYQAKQQLKVLNESYTKIHENKFKTTSDSPVSTFSIDVDKASYSNVRRMINNGQNIPADAVKIEEMVNYFDYDYKQPTGEHPFSIQTELAVTPWNSQTKLVKIGLQGKTYSNQELPASNLTFLIDVSGSMSSQNKLPLLKSAFKLLVNQLREQDKVSIVVYAGAAGVVLEPTSGKDKKKILKALHKLQSGGSTAGGEGIELAYALAEKNFKKKGNNRVILATDGDFNVGASSDADMQTLIEEKRKSGVFLSVLGFGYGNYKDSKLETLADKGNGNHAFIDTMQEAQKVFGKEFGGTLYTIAKDVKIQVEFNPSKVQAYRLIGYENRMLENEDFMDDTKDAGELGSGHTVTALYEVIPVGVDSAYLKSISDLKYTKTEVSTHFQDELLTVKFRYKKPDGKKSIEMVHVQKDIVDTASPDMQFAAAVALFGMQLRQSQFYNNSSVEDVISLAKLGRGEDTLGYRSEFIRLVKSYESL
;
A
#
# COMPACT_ATOMS: atom_id res chain seq x y z
N MET A 1 -3.72 34.58 -68.19
CA MET A 1 -3.01 33.27 -68.11
C MET A 1 -1.79 33.28 -67.18
N LYS A 2 -1.00 34.37 -67.08
CA LYS A 2 0.18 34.43 -66.18
C LYS A 2 -0.14 34.27 -64.67
N ASN A 3 -1.29 34.78 -64.21
CA ASN A 3 -1.63 34.73 -62.78
C ASN A 3 -2.18 33.36 -62.33
N VAL A 4 -2.66 32.53 -63.26
CA VAL A 4 -3.14 31.17 -62.94
C VAL A 4 -1.96 30.20 -62.81
N LEU A 5 -0.88 30.41 -63.57
CA LEU A 5 0.33 29.60 -63.50
C LEU A 5 1.11 29.84 -62.18
N GLN A 6 1.10 31.07 -61.66
CA GLN A 6 1.70 31.38 -60.36
C GLN A 6 0.90 30.80 -59.19
N LEU A 7 -0.43 30.74 -59.29
CA LEU A 7 -1.25 30.10 -58.25
C LEU A 7 -1.04 28.58 -58.19
N PHE A 8 -0.80 27.95 -59.35
CA PHE A 8 -0.48 26.51 -59.42
C PHE A 8 0.91 26.18 -58.86
N PHE A 9 1.89 27.07 -59.02
CA PHE A 9 3.24 26.89 -58.47
C PHE A 9 3.31 27.07 -56.95
N VAL A 10 2.45 27.91 -56.37
CA VAL A 10 2.35 28.09 -54.91
C VAL A 10 1.59 26.92 -54.26
N LEU A 11 0.61 26.32 -54.94
CA LEU A 11 -0.10 25.15 -54.43
C LEU A 11 0.80 23.90 -54.33
N LEU A 12 1.72 23.70 -55.29
CA LEU A 12 2.64 22.55 -55.33
C LEU A 12 3.73 22.58 -54.24
N PHE A 13 3.98 23.72 -53.60
CA PHE A 13 4.95 23.84 -52.51
C PHE A 13 4.37 23.56 -51.11
N THR A 14 3.08 23.20 -51.01
CA THR A 14 2.39 22.93 -49.73
C THR A 14 2.17 21.44 -49.43
N MET A 15 2.70 20.52 -50.24
CA MET A 15 2.80 19.12 -49.83
C MET A 15 3.89 19.00 -48.75
N GLN A 16 3.50 19.24 -47.50
CA GLN A 16 4.28 18.79 -46.35
C GLN A 16 4.45 17.27 -46.50
N LEU A 17 5.70 16.84 -46.70
CA LEU A 17 6.10 15.46 -46.51
C LEU A 17 5.79 15.10 -45.04
N HIS A 18 4.62 14.52 -44.80
CA HIS A 18 4.40 13.80 -43.56
C HIS A 18 5.36 12.62 -43.56
N ALA A 19 6.36 12.65 -42.67
CA ALA A 19 7.10 11.44 -42.36
C ALA A 19 6.08 10.36 -41.96
N GLN A 20 6.11 9.23 -42.66
CA GLN A 20 5.12 8.19 -42.48
C GLN A 20 5.43 7.47 -41.16
N GLU A 21 4.67 7.79 -40.11
CA GLU A 21 4.77 7.12 -38.82
C GLU A 21 4.56 5.61 -39.01
N LYS A 22 5.50 4.80 -38.52
CA LYS A 22 5.40 3.34 -38.55
C LYS A 22 5.32 2.76 -37.15
N SER A 23 4.60 1.66 -37.01
CA SER A 23 4.49 0.92 -35.74
C SER A 23 5.72 0.04 -35.58
N ILE A 24 6.57 0.37 -34.61
CA ILE A 24 7.71 -0.42 -34.17
C ILE A 24 7.26 -1.33 -33.03
N SER A 25 7.67 -2.59 -33.05
CA SER A 25 7.37 -3.56 -32.01
C SER A 25 8.62 -4.36 -31.63
N GLY A 26 8.56 -5.11 -30.54
CA GLY A 26 9.65 -6.00 -30.14
C GLY A 26 9.56 -6.42 -28.68
N VAL A 27 10.58 -7.10 -28.20
CA VAL A 27 10.68 -7.62 -26.82
C VAL A 27 11.80 -6.92 -26.08
N VAL A 28 11.54 -6.50 -24.84
CA VAL A 28 12.57 -6.04 -23.91
C VAL A 28 12.83 -7.13 -22.86
N SER A 29 14.09 -7.50 -22.69
CA SER A 29 14.52 -8.55 -21.76
C SER A 29 15.72 -8.10 -20.93
N ASP A 30 16.08 -8.86 -19.90
CA ASP A 30 17.35 -8.71 -19.18
C ASP A 30 18.51 -9.38 -19.94
N GLU A 31 19.71 -9.36 -19.34
CA GLU A 31 20.91 -10.02 -19.87
C GLU A 31 20.81 -11.56 -19.94
N ASN A 32 19.87 -12.17 -19.21
CA ASN A 32 19.64 -13.62 -19.18
C ASN A 32 18.50 -14.05 -20.13
N GLY A 33 17.89 -13.10 -20.85
CA GLY A 33 16.79 -13.35 -21.78
C GLY A 33 15.41 -13.44 -21.11
N LEU A 34 15.29 -13.09 -19.82
CA LEU A 34 14.00 -13.00 -19.14
C LEU A 34 13.28 -11.71 -19.56
N PRO A 35 11.98 -11.77 -19.88
CA PRO A 35 11.22 -10.60 -20.29
C PRO A 35 11.13 -9.57 -19.17
N LEU A 36 11.24 -8.28 -19.52
CA LEU A 36 11.14 -7.17 -18.58
C LEU A 36 9.77 -6.49 -18.71
N PRO A 37 8.81 -6.78 -17.82
CA PRO A 37 7.48 -6.19 -17.89
C PRO A 37 7.46 -4.75 -17.40
N ALA A 38 6.66 -3.88 -18.02
CA ALA A 38 6.61 -2.45 -17.72
C ALA A 38 7.93 -1.67 -17.97
N ALA A 39 8.86 -2.21 -18.76
CA ALA A 39 9.96 -1.46 -19.34
C ALA A 39 9.43 -0.34 -20.23
N VAL A 40 9.99 0.86 -20.06
CA VAL A 40 9.54 2.07 -20.73
C VAL A 40 10.35 2.27 -22.00
N VAL A 41 9.64 2.44 -23.12
CA VAL A 41 10.19 2.71 -24.45
C VAL A 41 9.72 4.10 -24.89
N ILE A 42 10.63 5.04 -25.11
CA ILE A 42 10.28 6.43 -25.49
C ILE A 42 11.05 6.86 -26.74
N VAL A 43 10.38 7.57 -27.66
CA VAL A 43 11.05 8.26 -28.77
C VAL A 43 11.78 9.49 -28.22
N LYS A 44 13.12 9.49 -28.31
CA LYS A 44 14.03 10.51 -27.77
C LYS A 44 13.62 11.91 -28.21
N GLY A 45 13.47 12.80 -27.24
CA GLY A 45 13.08 14.21 -27.48
C GLY A 45 11.58 14.43 -27.65
N THR A 46 10.75 13.41 -27.46
CA THR A 46 9.28 13.51 -27.52
C THR A 46 8.62 12.97 -26.26
N THR A 47 7.30 13.14 -26.13
CA THR A 47 6.46 12.50 -25.10
C THR A 47 5.82 11.19 -25.57
N ASN A 48 6.16 10.73 -26.78
CA ASN A 48 5.61 9.52 -27.36
C ASN A 48 6.35 8.30 -26.79
N GLY A 49 5.62 7.46 -26.06
CA GLY A 49 6.18 6.32 -25.34
C GLY A 49 5.20 5.17 -25.18
N ALA A 50 5.73 3.99 -24.92
CA ALA A 50 5.00 2.76 -24.64
C ALA A 50 5.64 2.04 -23.45
N SER A 51 4.92 1.12 -22.83
CA SER A 51 5.43 0.19 -21.82
C SER A 51 5.31 -1.24 -22.31
N THR A 52 6.23 -2.10 -21.92
CA THR A 52 6.14 -3.53 -22.23
C THR A 52 5.05 -4.24 -21.42
N ASP A 53 4.49 -5.31 -21.98
CA ASP A 53 3.61 -6.26 -21.30
C ASP A 53 4.38 -7.34 -20.51
N PHE A 54 3.68 -8.35 -20.01
CA PHE A 54 4.29 -9.41 -19.17
C PHE A 54 5.39 -10.21 -19.89
N ASP A 55 5.23 -10.42 -21.19
CA ASP A 55 6.16 -11.16 -22.02
C ASP A 55 7.26 -10.24 -22.60
N GLY A 56 7.35 -9.01 -22.08
CA GLY A 56 8.32 -8.00 -22.51
C GLY A 56 7.97 -7.35 -23.85
N ASN A 57 6.79 -7.64 -24.43
CA ASN A 57 6.44 -7.10 -25.74
C ASN A 57 6.02 -5.63 -25.64
N TYR A 58 6.44 -4.81 -26.61
CA TYR A 58 5.96 -3.44 -26.77
C TYR A 58 5.55 -3.16 -28.22
N ALA A 59 4.74 -2.11 -28.39
CA ALA A 59 4.49 -1.48 -29.69
C ALA A 59 4.42 0.04 -29.53
N ILE A 60 5.12 0.78 -30.39
CA ILE A 60 5.22 2.24 -30.37
C ILE A 60 5.24 2.81 -31.79
N LYS A 61 4.61 3.96 -32.02
CA LYS A 61 4.72 4.66 -33.31
C LYS A 61 6.00 5.49 -33.34
N ALA A 62 6.83 5.35 -34.37
CA ALA A 62 8.04 6.14 -34.54
C ALA A 62 8.38 6.31 -36.03
N ASN A 63 9.20 7.30 -36.38
CA ASN A 63 9.70 7.52 -37.73
C ASN A 63 11.07 6.86 -37.94
N GLU A 64 11.45 6.62 -39.19
CA GLU A 64 12.84 6.22 -39.48
C GLU A 64 13.83 7.28 -39.01
N LYS A 65 14.95 6.82 -38.44
CA LYS A 65 16.00 7.62 -37.80
C LYS A 65 15.63 8.21 -36.43
N ASP A 66 14.42 8.02 -35.94
CA ASP A 66 14.10 8.31 -34.54
C ASP A 66 14.95 7.40 -33.62
N THR A 67 15.33 7.90 -32.45
CA THR A 67 16.04 7.10 -31.44
C THR A 67 15.04 6.67 -30.37
N LEU A 68 14.88 5.37 -30.16
CA LEU A 68 14.13 4.82 -29.04
C LEU A 68 15.05 4.66 -27.84
N ILE A 69 14.58 5.09 -26.67
CA ILE A 69 15.25 4.89 -25.37
C ILE A 69 14.44 3.86 -24.60
N PHE A 70 15.13 2.79 -24.19
CA PHE A 70 14.62 1.70 -23.37
C PHE A 70 15.14 1.89 -21.96
N SER A 71 14.26 1.81 -20.98
CA SER A 71 14.62 1.95 -19.57
C SER A 71 13.78 1.05 -18.69
N TYR A 72 14.42 0.47 -17.69
CA TYR A 72 13.76 -0.36 -16.69
C TYR A 72 14.46 -0.17 -15.34
N VAL A 73 13.70 -0.31 -14.24
CA VAL A 73 14.21 -0.02 -12.90
C VAL A 73 15.33 -1.01 -12.56
N GLY A 74 16.51 -0.50 -12.18
CA GLY A 74 17.69 -1.32 -11.88
C GLY A 74 18.55 -1.68 -13.10
N TYR A 75 18.26 -1.11 -14.28
CA TYR A 75 18.99 -1.37 -15.52
C TYR A 75 19.53 -0.09 -16.15
N VAL A 76 20.66 -0.20 -16.85
CA VAL A 76 21.24 0.89 -17.64
C VAL A 76 20.35 1.16 -18.85
N ASN A 77 20.02 2.43 -19.08
CA ASN A 77 19.21 2.83 -20.24
C ASN A 77 19.95 2.48 -21.54
N LYS A 78 19.24 1.88 -22.49
CA LYS A 78 19.77 1.54 -23.82
C LYS A 78 19.05 2.36 -24.89
N SER A 79 19.77 2.78 -25.93
CA SER A 79 19.20 3.56 -27.04
C SER A 79 19.41 2.83 -28.36
N GLU A 80 18.35 2.71 -29.17
CA GLU A 80 18.40 2.09 -30.50
C GLU A 80 17.79 3.04 -31.55
N ILE A 81 18.38 3.08 -32.75
CA ILE A 81 17.87 3.92 -33.85
C ILE A 81 16.88 3.11 -34.69
N VAL A 82 15.71 3.69 -34.98
CA VAL A 82 14.70 3.10 -35.85
C VAL A 82 15.24 3.02 -37.28
N GLY A 83 15.64 1.81 -37.70
CA GLY A 83 16.06 1.49 -39.06
C GLY A 83 14.89 1.15 -39.97
N LYS A 84 15.13 0.38 -41.04
CA LYS A 84 14.07 -0.07 -41.98
C LYS A 84 13.12 -1.11 -41.36
N SER A 85 13.61 -1.92 -40.42
CA SER A 85 12.83 -2.94 -39.70
C SER A 85 11.76 -2.32 -38.81
N ASN A 86 10.60 -2.99 -38.69
CA ASN A 86 9.56 -2.66 -37.72
C ASN A 86 9.71 -3.44 -36.40
N ILE A 87 10.75 -4.27 -36.29
CA ILE A 87 11.02 -5.08 -35.10
C ILE A 87 12.38 -4.68 -34.51
N ILE A 88 12.39 -4.36 -33.21
CA ILE A 88 13.61 -4.04 -32.44
C ILE A 88 13.51 -4.75 -31.08
N ASN A 89 14.33 -5.79 -30.86
CA ASN A 89 14.43 -6.47 -29.58
C ASN A 89 15.61 -5.93 -28.78
N VAL A 90 15.44 -5.74 -27.47
CA VAL A 90 16.43 -5.08 -26.61
C VAL A 90 16.64 -5.86 -25.32
N SER A 91 17.87 -6.35 -25.11
CA SER A 91 18.34 -6.79 -23.80
C SER A 91 18.99 -5.61 -23.06
N LEU A 92 18.51 -5.32 -21.85
CA LEU A 92 19.04 -4.33 -20.91
C LEU A 92 20.02 -4.99 -19.95
N GLN A 93 21.03 -4.26 -19.50
CA GLN A 93 22.00 -4.74 -18.50
C GLN A 93 21.76 -4.11 -17.14
N ALA A 94 21.86 -4.91 -16.08
CA ALA A 94 21.74 -4.44 -14.70
C ALA A 94 22.71 -3.29 -14.38
N ASP A 95 22.22 -2.28 -13.67
CA ASP A 95 23.00 -1.11 -13.24
C ASP A 95 23.69 -1.40 -11.90
N ASN A 96 25.02 -1.53 -11.92
CA ASN A 96 25.84 -1.80 -10.73
C ASN A 96 26.33 -0.52 -10.02
N THR A 97 25.85 0.65 -10.41
CA THR A 97 26.28 1.92 -9.79
C THR A 97 25.25 2.42 -8.76
N LEU A 98 25.65 2.37 -7.49
CA LEU A 98 24.92 2.94 -6.34
C LEU A 98 25.04 4.47 -6.37
N ASP A 99 24.14 5.14 -7.06
CA ASP A 99 23.87 6.57 -6.85
C ASP A 99 22.54 6.74 -6.08
N GLU A 100 22.59 7.55 -5.03
CA GLU A 100 21.49 7.90 -4.13
C GLU A 100 20.32 8.54 -4.92
N VAL A 101 19.27 7.76 -5.19
CA VAL A 101 18.05 8.25 -5.85
C VAL A 101 16.98 8.53 -4.80
N VAL A 102 16.63 9.81 -4.62
CA VAL A 102 15.36 10.18 -3.97
C VAL A 102 14.25 9.99 -4.99
N VAL A 103 13.47 8.91 -4.81
CA VAL A 103 12.31 8.59 -5.64
C VAL A 103 11.15 9.48 -5.22
N THR A 104 10.62 10.29 -6.12
CA THR A 104 9.29 10.90 -5.98
C THR A 104 8.27 10.13 -6.83
N ALA A 105 7.02 10.16 -6.39
CA ALA A 105 5.89 9.30 -6.78
C ALA A 105 5.43 9.32 -8.27
N LEU A 106 6.29 9.62 -9.24
CA LEU A 106 5.98 9.61 -10.67
C LEU A 106 7.05 8.95 -11.56
N GLY A 107 8.05 8.25 -11.00
CA GLY A 107 9.07 7.56 -11.81
C GLY A 107 10.00 8.49 -12.59
N ILE A 108 10.08 9.78 -12.23
CA ILE A 108 11.02 10.74 -12.83
C ILE A 108 12.30 10.76 -11.99
N LYS A 109 13.44 10.38 -12.60
CA LYS A 109 14.79 10.50 -12.00
C LYS A 109 15.05 11.95 -11.57
N ARG A 110 15.35 12.20 -10.29
CA ARG A 110 16.02 13.44 -9.85
C ARG A 110 17.48 13.14 -9.55
N TYR A 111 18.36 13.55 -10.47
CA TYR A 111 19.78 13.63 -10.17
C TYR A 111 20.01 14.73 -9.14
N ARG A 112 20.49 14.34 -7.96
CA ARG A 112 21.08 15.27 -7.00
C ARG A 112 22.46 15.65 -7.56
N ASN A 113 22.48 16.54 -8.57
CA ASN A 113 23.54 17.52 -8.89
C ASN A 113 23.46 17.98 -10.36
N LYS A 114 23.39 19.31 -10.53
CA LYS A 114 23.51 20.12 -11.77
C LYS A 114 22.54 19.80 -12.92
N PRO A 115 21.51 20.63 -13.12
CA PRO A 115 20.77 20.66 -14.38
C PRO A 115 21.60 21.30 -15.50
N GLN A 116 21.72 20.61 -16.64
CA GLN A 116 22.44 21.04 -17.86
C GLN A 116 21.65 22.03 -18.75
N THR A 117 20.54 22.60 -18.29
CA THR A 117 19.66 23.43 -19.14
C THR A 117 19.35 24.77 -18.51
N ALA A 118 19.41 25.85 -19.31
CA ALA A 118 19.27 27.27 -18.94
C ALA A 118 18.41 27.54 -17.69
N MET A 119 19.08 27.62 -16.54
CA MET A 119 18.53 28.11 -15.29
C MET A 119 19.12 29.49 -15.01
N GLU A 120 18.27 30.42 -14.59
CA GLU A 120 18.75 31.65 -13.97
C GLU A 120 18.99 31.32 -12.49
N VAL A 121 20.27 31.31 -12.09
CA VAL A 121 20.71 30.93 -10.75
C VAL A 121 21.10 32.20 -10.00
N VAL A 122 20.39 32.50 -8.92
CA VAL A 122 20.72 33.61 -8.01
C VAL A 122 21.38 33.04 -6.77
N ARG A 123 22.64 33.42 -6.52
CA ARG A 123 23.41 32.88 -5.39
C ARG A 123 23.17 33.68 -4.10
N ALA A 124 23.41 33.05 -2.95
CA ALA A 124 23.24 33.68 -1.64
C ALA A 124 24.00 35.01 -1.48
N ALA A 125 25.20 35.14 -2.06
CA ALA A 125 25.97 36.38 -2.01
C ALA A 125 25.23 37.56 -2.67
N GLU A 126 24.52 37.29 -3.78
CA GLU A 126 23.74 38.29 -4.51
C GLU A 126 22.45 38.64 -3.77
N LEU A 127 21.86 37.71 -3.02
CA LEU A 127 20.64 37.95 -2.23
C LEU A 127 20.86 38.83 -0.99
N ASN A 128 22.09 38.88 -0.47
CA ASN A 128 22.45 39.60 0.76
C ASN A 128 22.99 41.02 0.51
N GLN A 129 23.16 41.47 -0.74
CA GLN A 129 23.72 42.79 -1.08
C GLN A 129 22.75 43.96 -0.85
N SER A 130 21.45 43.68 -0.80
CA SER A 130 20.40 44.65 -0.46
C SER A 130 19.87 44.31 0.93
N SER A 131 19.88 45.25 1.88
CA SER A 131 19.37 45.10 3.26
C SER A 131 17.84 44.89 3.35
N ASN A 132 17.28 44.06 2.47
CA ASN A 132 15.86 43.76 2.38
C ASN A 132 15.51 42.56 3.28
N PRO A 133 14.48 42.66 4.13
CA PRO A 133 14.08 41.58 5.02
C PRO A 133 13.38 40.41 4.30
N ASN A 134 12.92 40.60 3.06
CA ASN A 134 12.12 39.63 2.31
C ASN A 134 12.83 39.17 1.02
N ILE A 135 13.03 37.85 0.90
CA ILE A 135 13.67 37.21 -0.26
C ILE A 135 12.96 37.53 -1.59
N ILE A 136 11.63 37.64 -1.59
CA ILE A 136 10.84 37.84 -2.81
C ILE A 136 11.22 39.19 -3.44
N GLN A 137 11.43 40.22 -2.61
CA GLN A 137 11.89 41.53 -3.07
C GLN A 137 13.33 41.48 -3.58
N SER A 138 14.22 40.71 -2.93
CA SER A 138 15.62 40.55 -3.36
C SER A 138 15.80 39.85 -4.72
N LEU A 139 14.79 39.13 -5.20
CA LEU A 139 14.77 38.50 -6.53
C LEU A 139 14.32 39.48 -7.64
N THR A 140 13.67 40.59 -7.27
CA THR A 140 13.25 41.64 -8.20
C THR A 140 14.46 42.25 -8.89
N GLY A 141 14.46 42.31 -10.23
CA GLY A 141 15.58 42.82 -11.02
C GLY A 141 16.77 41.86 -11.18
N LYS A 142 16.79 40.73 -10.46
CA LYS A 142 17.81 39.66 -10.61
C LYS A 142 17.29 38.44 -11.38
N VAL A 143 15.98 38.36 -11.56
CA VAL A 143 15.31 37.32 -12.33
C VAL A 143 14.53 37.97 -13.46
N SER A 144 14.92 37.71 -14.71
CA SER A 144 14.26 38.27 -15.88
C SER A 144 12.79 37.82 -15.98
N GLY A 145 11.85 38.77 -16.11
CA GLY A 145 10.42 38.48 -16.26
C GLY A 145 9.67 38.17 -14.95
N LEU A 146 10.32 38.27 -13.80
CA LEU A 146 9.67 38.20 -12.48
C LEU A 146 8.83 39.46 -12.23
N GLN A 147 7.53 39.27 -12.03
CA GLN A 147 6.57 40.29 -11.61
C GLN A 147 5.99 39.93 -10.25
N ILE A 148 6.00 40.90 -9.35
CA ILE A 148 5.47 40.74 -7.99
C ILE A 148 4.31 41.72 -7.84
N ASN A 149 3.10 41.18 -7.69
CA ASN A 149 1.91 42.00 -7.46
C ASN A 149 1.56 41.95 -5.97
N THR A 150 1.85 43.03 -5.24
CA THR A 150 1.43 43.24 -3.86
C THR A 150 0.09 43.99 -3.84
N LYS A 151 -0.95 43.37 -3.28
CA LYS A 151 -2.22 44.08 -3.00
C LYS A 151 -2.07 44.84 -1.68
N ASN A 152 -2.08 46.17 -1.72
CA ASN A 152 -1.95 47.01 -0.53
C ASN A 152 -3.25 47.08 0.30
N LYS A 153 -3.18 46.59 1.55
CA LYS A 153 -3.77 47.08 2.81
C LYS A 153 -3.75 45.93 3.84
N ASN A 154 -2.62 45.78 4.56
CA ASN A 154 -2.41 45.12 5.87
C ASN A 154 -0.96 44.58 5.97
N GLN A 155 -0.45 44.42 7.20
CA GLN A 155 0.96 44.12 7.55
C GLN A 155 1.53 42.76 7.09
N ASN A 156 0.96 42.12 6.06
CA ASN A 156 1.54 41.00 5.32
C ASN A 156 0.69 40.76 4.04
N PRO A 157 0.93 41.50 2.94
CA PRO A 157 0.10 41.35 1.75
C PRO A 157 0.40 40.00 1.06
N PRO A 158 -0.62 39.24 0.62
CA PRO A 158 -0.40 38.04 -0.19
C PRO A 158 0.33 38.45 -1.47
N THR A 159 1.55 37.92 -1.62
CA THR A 159 2.50 38.36 -2.65
C THR A 159 2.37 37.44 -3.85
N ARG A 160 1.61 37.83 -4.87
CA ARG A 160 1.45 37.00 -6.07
C ARG A 160 2.71 37.09 -6.93
N ILE A 161 3.36 35.94 -7.16
CA ILE A 161 4.57 35.86 -8.01
C ILE A 161 4.23 35.32 -9.40
N VAL A 162 4.61 36.06 -10.44
CA VAL A 162 4.38 35.71 -11.86
C VAL A 162 5.69 35.81 -12.64
N LEU A 163 6.07 34.78 -13.41
CA LEU A 163 7.36 34.73 -14.12
C LEU A 163 7.28 35.00 -15.63
N ARG A 164 6.07 35.10 -16.20
CA ARG A 164 5.84 35.27 -17.66
C ARG A 164 4.59 36.09 -18.02
N GLY A 165 4.31 37.16 -17.27
CA GLY A 165 3.14 38.04 -17.50
C GLY A 165 1.79 37.32 -17.40
N ASN A 166 0.66 38.00 -17.61
CA ASN A 166 -0.67 37.37 -17.56
C ASN A 166 -1.00 36.66 -18.89
N ARG A 167 -0.84 35.33 -18.97
CA ARG A 167 -1.22 34.51 -20.15
C ARG A 167 -2.62 33.87 -20.07
N SER A 168 -3.48 34.34 -19.17
CA SER A 168 -4.83 33.79 -19.00
C SER A 168 -5.86 34.91 -18.81
N THR A 169 -6.92 34.88 -19.61
CA THR A 169 -8.13 35.69 -19.44
C THR A 169 -8.90 35.34 -18.16
N ALA A 170 -8.61 34.18 -17.54
CA ALA A 170 -9.15 33.72 -16.26
C ALA A 170 -8.21 33.96 -15.05
N GLY A 171 -7.06 34.62 -15.25
CA GLY A 171 -6.30 35.26 -14.17
C GLY A 171 -5.50 34.37 -13.22
N ASN A 172 -5.27 33.07 -13.47
CA ASN A 172 -4.50 32.20 -12.55
C ASN A 172 -3.14 31.74 -13.14
N ASN A 173 -2.16 32.66 -13.18
CA ASN A 173 -0.82 32.41 -13.73
C ASN A 173 0.28 32.59 -12.65
N LYS A 174 0.23 31.79 -11.58
CA LYS A 174 1.18 31.86 -10.46
C LYS A 174 2.36 30.91 -10.67
N ALA A 175 3.54 31.31 -10.20
CA ALA A 175 4.71 30.43 -10.18
C ALA A 175 4.58 29.37 -9.08
N VAL A 176 5.09 28.16 -9.32
CA VAL A 176 5.25 27.12 -8.28
C VAL A 176 6.48 27.46 -7.45
N ILE A 177 6.39 27.34 -6.13
CA ILE A 177 7.52 27.56 -5.22
C ILE A 177 7.92 26.21 -4.65
N VAL A 178 9.22 25.95 -4.60
CA VAL A 178 9.81 24.72 -4.08
C VAL A 178 10.95 25.09 -3.14
N ILE A 179 10.95 24.62 -1.90
CA ILE A 179 12.03 24.86 -0.93
C ILE A 179 12.57 23.49 -0.48
N ASP A 180 13.88 23.28 -0.64
CA ASP A 180 14.56 22.00 -0.35
C ASP A 180 13.85 20.77 -0.95
N GLY A 181 13.38 20.92 -2.20
CA GLY A 181 12.71 19.86 -2.95
C GLY A 181 11.21 19.68 -2.66
N LYS A 182 10.63 20.39 -1.68
CA LYS A 182 9.20 20.35 -1.31
C LYS A 182 8.44 21.55 -1.86
N ILE A 183 7.23 21.35 -2.40
CA ILE A 183 6.36 22.46 -2.84
C ILE A 183 5.98 23.29 -1.61
N ALA A 184 6.18 24.61 -1.68
CA ALA A 184 5.95 25.55 -0.59
C ALA A 184 5.01 26.69 -1.03
N SER A 185 4.45 27.39 -0.05
CA SER A 185 3.61 28.57 -0.26
C SER A 185 4.42 29.86 -0.42
N GLU A 186 3.79 30.90 -0.99
CA GLU A 186 4.35 32.27 -1.05
C GLU A 186 4.67 32.81 0.36
N GLU A 187 3.88 32.42 1.36
CA GLU A 187 4.07 32.80 2.76
C GLU A 187 5.34 32.15 3.35
N GLU A 188 5.55 30.85 3.11
CA GLU A 188 6.75 30.14 3.57
C GLU A 188 8.02 30.69 2.93
N LEU A 189 7.95 31.05 1.65
CA LEU A 189 9.04 31.74 0.97
C LEU A 189 9.32 33.10 1.61
N SER A 190 8.29 33.90 1.89
CA SER A 190 8.47 35.25 2.49
C SER A 190 9.08 35.23 3.90
N LYS A 191 8.87 34.15 4.66
CA LYS A 191 9.42 33.96 6.01
C LYS A 191 10.86 33.44 6.01
N LEU A 192 11.38 32.98 4.87
CA LEU A 192 12.72 32.43 4.76
C LEU A 192 13.76 33.58 4.75
N LYS A 193 14.62 33.61 5.77
CA LYS A 193 15.68 34.62 5.88
C LYS A 193 16.76 34.42 4.81
N PRO A 194 17.21 35.48 4.11
CA PRO A 194 18.23 35.38 3.05
C PRO A 194 19.53 34.66 3.45
N ASN A 195 19.97 34.81 4.70
CA ASN A 195 21.20 34.18 5.19
C ASN A 195 21.13 32.64 5.31
N LYS A 196 19.93 32.06 5.35
CA LYS A 196 19.68 30.60 5.35
C LYS A 196 19.68 29.99 3.95
N ILE A 197 19.66 30.81 2.90
CA ILE A 197 19.57 30.34 1.52
C ILE A 197 20.96 30.03 0.98
N LYS A 198 21.09 28.92 0.26
CA LYS A 198 22.28 28.55 -0.50
C LYS A 198 22.18 29.10 -1.92
N GLU A 199 21.07 28.84 -2.61
CA GLU A 199 20.82 29.29 -3.98
C GLU A 199 19.32 29.30 -4.29
N VAL A 200 18.93 30.09 -5.29
CA VAL A 200 17.59 30.10 -5.89
C VAL A 200 17.72 29.84 -7.38
N ASN A 201 17.04 28.81 -7.87
CA ASN A 201 16.98 28.42 -9.26
C ASN A 201 15.60 28.73 -9.83
N VAL A 202 15.53 29.47 -10.93
CA VAL A 202 14.25 29.81 -11.58
C VAL A 202 14.10 29.05 -12.89
N LEU A 203 13.00 28.31 -13.01
CA LEU A 203 12.61 27.55 -14.18
C LEU A 203 11.46 28.24 -14.91
N LYS A 204 11.57 28.36 -16.23
CA LYS A 204 10.57 29.06 -17.04
C LYS A 204 10.01 28.15 -18.13
N GLY A 205 8.70 28.22 -18.36
CA GLY A 205 8.04 27.55 -19.49
C GLY A 205 8.20 26.03 -19.47
N ALA A 206 8.67 25.47 -20.58
CA ALA A 206 8.81 24.02 -20.77
C ALA A 206 9.69 23.35 -19.70
N ASN A 207 10.74 24.04 -19.20
CA ASN A 207 11.64 23.49 -18.18
C ASN A 207 10.95 23.34 -16.81
N GLY A 208 10.06 24.27 -16.47
CA GLY A 208 9.24 24.17 -15.27
C GLY A 208 8.15 23.12 -15.43
N ALA A 209 7.52 23.06 -16.60
CA ALA A 209 6.48 22.06 -16.89
C ALA A 209 7.01 20.62 -16.91
N ALA A 210 8.24 20.41 -17.42
CA ALA A 210 8.90 19.11 -17.45
C ALA A 210 9.16 18.54 -16.05
N LEU A 211 9.39 19.40 -15.05
CA LEU A 211 9.73 18.98 -13.70
C LEU A 211 8.57 19.06 -12.69
N TYR A 212 7.56 19.90 -12.96
CA TYR A 212 6.48 20.22 -12.02
C TYR A 212 5.08 20.24 -12.66
N GLY A 213 4.91 19.62 -13.83
CA GLY A 213 3.63 19.48 -14.51
C GLY A 213 3.05 20.79 -15.03
N THR A 214 1.74 20.79 -15.35
CA THR A 214 1.06 21.95 -15.94
C THR A 214 1.20 23.23 -15.12
N SER A 215 1.21 23.13 -13.79
CA SER A 215 1.45 24.26 -12.87
C SER A 215 2.86 24.86 -13.00
N GLY A 216 3.87 24.05 -13.34
CA GLY A 216 5.24 24.51 -13.58
C GLY A 216 5.43 25.26 -14.90
N GLY A 217 4.48 25.17 -15.84
CA GLY A 217 4.50 25.91 -17.11
C GLY A 217 4.44 27.44 -16.94
N SER A 218 3.82 27.88 -15.84
CA SER A 218 3.76 29.28 -15.39
C SER A 218 5.07 29.78 -14.75
N GLY A 219 6.04 28.88 -14.55
CA GLY A 219 7.35 29.11 -13.94
C GLY A 219 7.48 28.50 -12.55
N VAL A 220 8.71 28.17 -12.15
CA VAL A 220 9.02 27.54 -10.85
C VAL A 220 10.19 28.25 -10.20
N ILE A 221 10.07 28.56 -8.91
CA ILE A 221 11.16 29.09 -8.08
C ILE A 221 11.58 27.97 -7.14
N VAL A 222 12.81 27.48 -7.30
CA VAL A 222 13.39 26.42 -6.47
C VAL A 222 14.44 27.05 -5.54
N VAL A 223 14.22 26.99 -4.24
CA VAL A 223 15.11 27.52 -3.21
C VAL A 223 15.78 26.38 -2.48
N ASN A 224 17.11 26.36 -2.47
CA ASN A 224 17.90 25.42 -1.69
C ASN A 224 18.47 26.13 -0.46
N THR A 225 18.30 25.58 0.74
CA THR A 225 18.79 26.16 1.99
C THR A 225 20.13 25.56 2.44
N LYS A 226 20.84 26.26 3.31
CA LYS A 226 22.07 25.78 3.94
C LYS A 226 21.70 24.71 4.98
N LYS A 227 22.27 23.50 4.83
CA LYS A 227 22.09 22.36 5.75
C LYS A 227 20.63 21.93 5.99
N GLY A 228 19.74 22.04 5.00
CA GLY A 228 18.34 21.61 5.13
C GLY A 228 17.57 22.36 6.23
N SER A 229 17.95 23.62 6.50
CA SER A 229 17.38 24.44 7.57
C SER A 229 15.90 24.80 7.39
N TYR A 230 15.30 24.44 6.26
CA TYR A 230 13.86 24.51 6.06
C TYR A 230 13.18 23.29 6.68
N GLN A 231 12.68 23.46 7.90
CA GLN A 231 11.61 22.62 8.41
C GLN A 231 10.30 23.22 7.91
N ALA A 232 9.69 22.60 6.90
CA ALA A 232 8.31 22.89 6.57
C ALA A 232 7.50 22.72 7.86
N LYS A 233 7.08 23.82 8.48
CA LYS A 233 5.94 23.77 9.39
C LYS A 233 4.80 23.36 8.48
N GLN A 234 4.50 22.05 8.42
CA GLN A 234 3.27 21.57 7.83
C GLN A 234 2.18 22.45 8.45
N GLN A 235 1.61 23.36 7.66
CA GLN A 235 0.20 23.63 7.86
C GLN A 235 -0.41 22.25 7.71
N LEU A 236 -0.81 21.65 8.83
CA LEU A 236 -1.70 20.52 8.89
C LEU A 236 -2.89 20.90 8.00
N LYS A 237 -2.81 20.57 6.70
CA LYS A 237 -3.99 20.10 6.01
C LYS A 237 -4.34 18.88 6.83
N VAL A 238 -5.33 19.01 7.71
CA VAL A 238 -5.77 17.95 8.61
C VAL A 238 -5.98 16.73 7.73
N LEU A 239 -4.99 15.83 7.70
CA LEU A 239 -5.16 14.49 7.16
C LEU A 239 -6.11 13.88 8.17
N ASN A 240 -7.37 13.73 7.78
CA ASN A 240 -8.40 13.21 8.66
C ASN A 240 -8.31 11.67 8.69
N GLU A 241 -7.09 11.14 8.75
CA GLU A 241 -6.83 9.71 8.92
C GLU A 241 -6.84 9.39 10.41
N SER A 242 -7.50 8.31 10.81
CA SER A 242 -7.71 7.94 12.22
C SER A 242 -7.36 6.49 12.47
N TYR A 243 -6.47 6.27 13.46
CA TYR A 243 -5.98 4.97 13.88
C TYR A 243 -6.34 4.72 15.34
N THR A 244 -6.66 3.47 15.67
CA THR A 244 -6.96 3.06 17.05
C THR A 244 -5.66 2.97 17.83
N LYS A 245 -5.65 3.48 19.07
CA LYS A 245 -4.46 3.45 19.92
C LYS A 245 -4.04 2.01 20.21
N ILE A 246 -2.76 1.69 19.99
CA ILE A 246 -2.22 0.34 20.22
C ILE A 246 -1.47 0.28 21.55
N HIS A 247 -1.86 -0.66 22.41
CA HIS A 247 -1.19 -0.95 23.67
C HIS A 247 -0.30 -2.19 23.52
N GLU A 248 1.00 -1.98 23.28
CA GLU A 248 1.93 -3.09 22.99
C GLU A 248 1.89 -4.20 24.04
N ASN A 249 1.78 -5.44 23.53
CA ASN A 249 1.88 -6.64 24.35
C ASN A 249 3.23 -6.68 25.09
N LYS A 250 3.18 -7.02 26.38
CA LYS A 250 4.35 -7.12 27.28
C LYS A 250 4.64 -8.58 27.63
N PHE A 251 5.84 -8.84 28.16
CA PHE A 251 6.15 -10.14 28.71
C PHE A 251 5.20 -10.48 29.87
N LYS A 252 4.62 -11.68 29.79
CA LYS A 252 3.82 -12.32 30.83
C LYS A 252 4.59 -13.49 31.40
N THR A 253 4.60 -13.63 32.71
CA THR A 253 5.24 -14.77 33.40
C THR A 253 4.38 -16.01 33.26
N THR A 254 4.98 -17.12 32.83
CA THR A 254 4.26 -18.39 32.57
C THR A 254 3.65 -18.98 33.84
N SER A 255 4.26 -18.77 35.01
CA SER A 255 3.73 -19.25 36.29
C SER A 255 2.37 -18.67 36.66
N ASP A 256 2.07 -17.46 36.17
CA ASP A 256 0.89 -16.69 36.53
C ASP A 256 -0.17 -16.78 35.43
N SER A 257 0.28 -16.72 34.18
CA SER A 257 -0.55 -16.78 32.97
C SER A 257 0.11 -17.76 32.02
N PRO A 258 -0.14 -19.08 32.12
CA PRO A 258 0.52 -20.07 31.26
C PRO A 258 -0.02 -20.10 29.83
N VAL A 259 -1.13 -19.40 29.57
CA VAL A 259 -1.86 -19.44 28.29
C VAL A 259 -1.99 -18.06 27.65
N SER A 260 -2.00 -18.05 26.32
CA SER A 260 -2.22 -16.87 25.49
C SER A 260 -3.26 -17.17 24.43
N THR A 261 -4.40 -16.48 24.46
CA THR A 261 -5.54 -16.71 23.56
C THR A 261 -5.75 -15.52 22.64
N PHE A 262 -5.92 -15.75 21.34
CA PHE A 262 -6.16 -14.70 20.34
C PHE A 262 -6.95 -15.23 19.13
N SER A 263 -7.64 -14.32 18.44
CA SER A 263 -8.29 -14.60 17.16
C SER A 263 -7.29 -14.53 16.00
N ILE A 264 -7.54 -15.30 14.96
CA ILE A 264 -6.68 -15.34 13.75
C ILE A 264 -7.13 -14.40 12.63
N ASP A 265 -8.08 -13.53 12.92
CA ASP A 265 -8.59 -12.54 11.98
C ASP A 265 -7.52 -11.46 11.74
N VAL A 266 -6.71 -11.66 10.70
CA VAL A 266 -5.58 -10.79 10.38
C VAL A 266 -5.79 -10.18 9.00
N ASP A 267 -5.92 -8.85 8.99
CA ASP A 267 -5.93 -8.05 7.77
C ASP A 267 -4.50 -7.77 7.28
N LYS A 268 -4.39 -7.08 6.16
CA LYS A 268 -3.09 -6.74 5.53
C LYS A 268 -2.95 -5.25 5.23
N ALA A 269 -3.92 -4.44 5.66
CA ALA A 269 -4.05 -3.04 5.27
C ALA A 269 -2.92 -2.17 5.85
N SER A 270 -2.46 -2.46 7.07
CA SER A 270 -1.42 -1.70 7.76
C SER A 270 -0.11 -1.66 6.97
N TYR A 271 0.34 -2.79 6.40
CA TYR A 271 1.56 -2.80 5.59
C TYR A 271 1.46 -1.87 4.38
N SER A 272 0.38 -1.99 3.61
CA SER A 272 0.15 -1.17 2.41
C SER A 272 0.06 0.32 2.76
N ASN A 273 -0.55 0.64 3.91
CA ASN A 273 -0.60 2.01 4.42
C ASN A 273 0.78 2.54 4.86
N VAL A 274 1.57 1.74 5.59
CA VAL A 274 2.95 2.07 5.97
C VAL A 274 3.82 2.26 4.73
N ARG A 275 3.74 1.34 3.76
CA ARG A 275 4.42 1.43 2.48
C ARG A 275 4.13 2.75 1.77
N ARG A 276 2.84 3.09 1.64
CA ARG A 276 2.38 4.36 1.06
C ARG A 276 2.99 5.56 1.80
N MET A 277 2.99 5.56 3.13
CA MET A 277 3.52 6.67 3.93
C MET A 277 5.03 6.86 3.70
N ILE A 278 5.81 5.77 3.73
CA ILE A 278 7.26 5.81 3.44
C ILE A 278 7.51 6.33 2.02
N ASN A 279 6.83 5.77 1.02
CA ASN A 279 6.98 6.17 -0.39
C ASN A 279 6.61 7.64 -0.64
N ASN A 280 5.75 8.22 0.19
CA ASN A 280 5.36 9.62 0.13
C ASN A 280 6.21 10.54 1.03
N GLY A 281 7.21 10.01 1.75
CA GLY A 281 8.01 10.75 2.72
C GLY A 281 7.18 11.33 3.87
N GLN A 282 6.14 10.61 4.28
CA GLN A 282 5.24 10.98 5.37
C GLN A 282 5.73 10.40 6.70
N ASN A 283 5.40 11.08 7.80
CA ASN A 283 5.59 10.52 9.13
C ASN A 283 4.62 9.33 9.33
N ILE A 284 5.08 8.29 10.01
CA ILE A 284 4.31 7.08 10.27
C ILE A 284 3.80 7.16 11.72
N PRO A 285 2.49 7.31 11.95
CA PRO A 285 1.94 7.20 13.30
C PRO A 285 2.18 5.79 13.86
N ALA A 286 2.65 5.66 15.10
CA ALA A 286 2.86 4.36 15.72
C ALA A 286 1.59 3.49 15.74
N ASP A 287 0.44 4.11 15.93
CA ASP A 287 -0.88 3.45 15.93
C ASP A 287 -1.34 2.97 14.54
N ALA A 288 -0.66 3.39 13.46
CA ALA A 288 -0.91 2.87 12.10
C ALA A 288 -0.15 1.57 11.81
N VAL A 289 0.76 1.16 12.71
CA VAL A 289 1.68 0.04 12.53
C VAL A 289 1.17 -1.17 13.32
N LYS A 290 0.51 -2.09 12.63
CA LYS A 290 0.04 -3.36 13.18
C LYS A 290 1.00 -4.46 12.75
N ILE A 291 1.79 -4.96 13.69
CA ILE A 291 2.93 -5.83 13.37
C ILE A 291 2.44 -7.16 12.78
N GLU A 292 1.34 -7.70 13.30
CA GLU A 292 0.69 -8.89 12.80
C GLU A 292 0.23 -8.75 11.35
N GLU A 293 -0.38 -7.63 10.98
CA GLU A 293 -0.79 -7.38 9.59
C GLU A 293 0.42 -7.22 8.66
N MET A 294 1.51 -6.61 9.16
CA MET A 294 2.75 -6.48 8.40
C MET A 294 3.41 -7.83 8.15
N VAL A 295 3.49 -8.70 9.15
CA VAL A 295 4.03 -10.06 9.01
C VAL A 295 3.15 -10.86 8.06
N ASN A 296 1.82 -10.82 8.24
CA ASN A 296 0.86 -11.58 7.42
C ASN A 296 0.62 -11.00 6.01
N TYR A 297 1.16 -9.82 5.70
CA TYR A 297 1.18 -9.33 4.32
C TYR A 297 2.01 -10.25 3.40
N PHE A 298 3.02 -10.94 3.92
CA PHE A 298 3.91 -11.77 3.10
C PHE A 298 3.49 -13.24 3.08
N ASP A 299 3.79 -13.90 1.97
CA ASP A 299 3.58 -15.33 1.83
C ASP A 299 4.74 -16.09 2.49
N TYR A 300 4.43 -17.22 3.12
CA TYR A 300 5.38 -18.15 3.71
C TYR A 300 5.09 -19.56 3.19
N ASP A 301 6.10 -20.43 3.14
CA ASP A 301 5.98 -21.78 2.60
C ASP A 301 5.44 -22.77 3.65
N TYR A 302 4.14 -22.63 3.95
CA TYR A 302 3.43 -23.54 4.82
C TYR A 302 2.85 -24.73 4.05
N LYS A 303 3.03 -25.93 4.60
CA LYS A 303 2.55 -27.16 3.96
C LYS A 303 1.02 -27.17 3.93
N GLN A 304 0.43 -27.69 2.85
CA GLN A 304 -1.01 -27.90 2.78
C GLN A 304 -1.46 -29.01 3.77
N PRO A 305 -2.69 -28.91 4.33
CA PRO A 305 -3.22 -29.95 5.20
C PRO A 305 -3.45 -31.28 4.47
N THR A 306 -3.04 -32.39 5.09
CA THR A 306 -3.18 -33.75 4.55
C THR A 306 -4.16 -34.64 5.33
N GLY A 307 -4.58 -34.21 6.53
CA GLY A 307 -5.47 -34.96 7.42
C GLY A 307 -6.97 -34.66 7.22
N GLU A 308 -7.77 -35.02 8.22
CA GLU A 308 -9.22 -34.75 8.24
C GLU A 308 -9.53 -33.26 8.33
N HIS A 309 -8.71 -32.51 9.08
CA HIS A 309 -8.89 -31.09 9.29
C HIS A 309 -8.43 -30.29 8.06
N PRO A 310 -9.14 -29.24 7.65
CA PRO A 310 -8.75 -28.40 6.52
C PRO A 310 -7.68 -27.37 6.90
N PHE A 311 -6.89 -27.63 7.94
CA PHE A 311 -5.83 -26.77 8.46
C PHE A 311 -4.59 -27.59 8.79
N SER A 312 -3.44 -26.95 8.69
CA SER A 312 -2.19 -27.49 9.23
C SER A 312 -1.47 -26.41 10.02
N ILE A 313 -0.80 -26.84 11.09
CA ILE A 313 -0.04 -25.98 11.99
C ILE A 313 1.42 -26.36 11.83
N GLN A 314 2.28 -25.37 11.63
CA GLN A 314 3.72 -25.52 11.62
C GLN A 314 4.32 -24.59 12.67
N THR A 315 5.31 -25.07 13.39
CA THR A 315 6.01 -24.28 14.39
C THR A 315 7.51 -24.35 14.16
N GLU A 316 8.20 -23.26 14.48
CA GLU A 316 9.64 -23.14 14.35
C GLU A 316 10.19 -22.36 15.54
N LEU A 317 11.30 -22.83 16.12
CA LEU A 317 11.98 -22.22 17.26
C LEU A 317 13.40 -21.81 16.86
N ALA A 318 13.73 -20.53 16.99
CA ALA A 318 15.06 -20.01 16.71
C ALA A 318 15.53 -19.04 17.82
N VAL A 319 16.82 -18.69 17.83
CA VAL A 319 17.31 -17.58 18.67
C VAL A 319 16.71 -16.27 18.18
N THR A 320 16.24 -15.41 19.09
CA THR A 320 15.70 -14.11 18.72
C THR A 320 16.80 -13.20 18.15
N PRO A 321 16.65 -12.65 16.92
CA PRO A 321 17.72 -11.89 16.28
C PRO A 321 18.15 -10.62 17.02
N TRP A 322 17.22 -9.94 17.69
CA TRP A 322 17.47 -8.72 18.45
C TRP A 322 17.80 -8.98 19.93
N ASN A 323 17.73 -10.24 20.40
CA ASN A 323 18.00 -10.58 21.80
C ASN A 323 18.45 -12.04 21.95
N SER A 324 19.77 -12.25 22.03
CA SER A 324 20.39 -13.58 22.08
C SER A 324 20.02 -14.42 23.31
N GLN A 325 19.49 -13.79 24.37
CA GLN A 325 19.04 -14.48 25.58
C GLN A 325 17.61 -15.02 25.47
N THR A 326 16.88 -14.66 24.42
CA THR A 326 15.50 -15.10 24.18
C THR A 326 15.41 -15.99 22.96
N LYS A 327 14.29 -16.70 22.83
CA LYS A 327 13.97 -17.46 21.63
C LYS A 327 12.74 -16.87 20.96
N LEU A 328 12.71 -16.95 19.64
CA LEU A 328 11.57 -16.55 18.82
C LEU A 328 10.88 -17.82 18.34
N VAL A 329 9.58 -17.90 18.59
CA VAL A 329 8.71 -18.97 18.09
C VAL A 329 7.86 -18.40 16.97
N LYS A 330 7.87 -19.06 15.81
CA LYS A 330 6.93 -18.81 14.72
C LYS A 330 5.86 -19.90 14.71
N ILE A 331 4.60 -19.50 14.73
CA ILE A 331 3.45 -20.38 14.55
C ILE A 331 2.80 -20.01 13.21
N GLY A 332 2.90 -20.91 12.25
CA GLY A 332 2.25 -20.83 10.94
C GLY A 332 1.01 -21.70 10.88
N LEU A 333 -0.05 -21.17 10.28
CA LEU A 333 -1.30 -21.86 10.00
C LEU A 333 -1.57 -21.79 8.50
N GLN A 334 -1.83 -22.94 7.88
CA GLN A 334 -2.24 -23.03 6.47
C GLN A 334 -3.63 -23.63 6.35
N GLY A 335 -4.59 -22.83 5.87
CA GLY A 335 -5.89 -23.32 5.43
C GLY A 335 -5.80 -24.06 4.10
N LYS A 336 -6.64 -25.08 3.92
CA LYS A 336 -6.69 -25.85 2.67
C LYS A 336 -7.00 -24.95 1.48
N THR A 337 -6.16 -25.02 0.45
CA THR A 337 -6.40 -24.35 -0.83
C THR A 337 -7.32 -25.21 -1.69
N TYR A 338 -8.42 -24.62 -2.16
CA TYR A 338 -9.30 -25.21 -3.17
C TYR A 338 -9.01 -24.59 -4.52
N SER A 339 -9.03 -25.41 -5.57
CA SER A 339 -8.91 -24.90 -6.93
C SER A 339 -10.15 -24.09 -7.31
N ASN A 340 -9.99 -23.15 -8.24
CA ASN A 340 -11.08 -22.27 -8.65
C ASN A 340 -12.28 -23.02 -9.26
N GLN A 341 -12.11 -24.28 -9.68
CA GLN A 341 -13.18 -25.15 -10.18
C GLN A 341 -14.00 -25.80 -9.05
N GLU A 342 -13.38 -26.03 -7.88
CA GLU A 342 -14.01 -26.64 -6.71
C GLU A 342 -14.80 -25.62 -5.87
N LEU A 343 -14.52 -24.33 -6.05
CA LEU A 343 -15.20 -23.26 -5.31
C LEU A 343 -16.69 -23.19 -5.68
N PRO A 344 -17.58 -22.96 -4.72
CA PRO A 344 -19.00 -22.77 -5.00
C PRO A 344 -19.25 -21.50 -5.83
N ALA A 345 -20.41 -21.42 -6.48
CA ALA A 345 -20.78 -20.27 -7.30
C ALA A 345 -20.92 -19.00 -6.44
N SER A 346 -20.38 -17.87 -6.90
CA SER A 346 -20.41 -16.59 -6.20
C SER A 346 -21.56 -15.70 -6.65
N ASN A 347 -22.14 -14.96 -5.71
CA ASN A 347 -23.06 -13.84 -5.91
C ASN A 347 -22.42 -12.62 -5.26
N LEU A 348 -21.75 -11.80 -6.06
CA LEU A 348 -20.98 -10.65 -5.60
C LEU A 348 -21.75 -9.36 -5.91
N THR A 349 -22.04 -8.58 -4.88
CA THR A 349 -22.63 -7.24 -5.05
C THR A 349 -21.56 -6.19 -4.76
N PHE A 350 -21.12 -5.49 -5.79
CA PHE A 350 -20.16 -4.40 -5.66
C PHE A 350 -20.91 -3.15 -5.20
N LEU A 351 -20.58 -2.66 -4.00
CA LEU A 351 -21.06 -1.40 -3.46
C LEU A 351 -19.93 -0.36 -3.61
N ILE A 352 -20.07 0.52 -4.60
CA ILE A 352 -18.98 1.41 -5.01
C ILE A 352 -19.30 2.85 -4.65
N ASP A 353 -18.37 3.48 -3.93
CA ASP A 353 -18.35 4.91 -3.70
C ASP A 353 -18.03 5.65 -5.01
N VAL A 354 -18.95 6.51 -5.44
CA VAL A 354 -18.75 7.40 -6.59
C VAL A 354 -18.90 8.87 -6.19
N SER A 355 -18.66 9.21 -4.92
CA SER A 355 -18.66 10.59 -4.44
C SER A 355 -17.56 11.44 -5.10
N GLY A 356 -17.68 12.77 -4.99
CA GLY A 356 -16.71 13.70 -5.59
C GLY A 356 -15.26 13.48 -5.11
N SER A 357 -15.06 12.99 -3.88
CA SER A 357 -13.74 12.72 -3.31
C SER A 357 -13.01 11.57 -4.02
N MET A 358 -13.74 10.69 -4.70
CA MET A 358 -13.23 9.54 -5.46
C MET A 358 -12.62 9.88 -6.82
N SER A 359 -12.56 11.17 -7.20
CA SER A 359 -12.08 11.65 -8.51
C SER A 359 -10.59 11.50 -8.79
N SER A 360 -9.76 11.31 -7.76
CA SER A 360 -8.30 11.23 -7.91
C SER A 360 -7.84 9.91 -8.54
N GLN A 361 -6.70 9.89 -9.25
CA GLN A 361 -6.21 8.71 -10.00
C GLN A 361 -6.06 7.44 -9.14
N ASN A 362 -5.66 7.60 -7.88
CA ASN A 362 -5.50 6.54 -6.90
C ASN A 362 -6.82 6.11 -6.21
N LYS A 363 -7.99 6.59 -6.68
CA LYS A 363 -9.32 6.26 -6.14
C LYS A 363 -10.19 5.56 -7.18
N LEU A 364 -11.29 6.16 -7.67
CA LEU A 364 -12.20 5.51 -8.62
C LEU A 364 -11.50 4.99 -9.90
N PRO A 365 -10.53 5.69 -10.51
CA PRO A 365 -9.77 5.16 -11.66
C PRO A 365 -8.95 3.90 -11.31
N LEU A 366 -8.28 3.89 -10.16
CA LEU A 366 -7.57 2.71 -9.65
C LEU A 366 -8.56 1.58 -9.34
N LEU A 367 -9.66 1.87 -8.65
CA LEU A 367 -10.73 0.93 -8.33
C LEU A 367 -11.26 0.24 -9.59
N LYS A 368 -11.60 0.99 -10.64
CA LYS A 368 -12.04 0.41 -11.92
C LYS A 368 -11.01 -0.56 -12.51
N SER A 369 -9.73 -0.18 -12.45
CA SER A 369 -8.63 -1.00 -12.95
C SER A 369 -8.42 -2.26 -12.11
N ALA A 370 -8.56 -2.14 -10.79
CA ALA A 370 -8.46 -3.25 -9.85
C ALA A 370 -9.63 -4.23 -10.00
N PHE A 371 -10.86 -3.73 -10.10
CA PHE A 371 -12.06 -4.56 -10.29
C PHE A 371 -12.08 -5.28 -11.64
N LYS A 372 -11.38 -4.76 -12.66
CA LYS A 372 -11.17 -5.47 -13.93
C LYS A 372 -10.43 -6.80 -13.70
N LEU A 373 -9.48 -6.86 -12.77
CA LEU A 373 -8.79 -8.11 -12.41
C LEU A 373 -9.78 -9.13 -11.86
N LEU A 374 -10.63 -8.71 -10.90
CA LEU A 374 -11.66 -9.54 -10.31
C LEU A 374 -12.65 -10.05 -11.38
N VAL A 375 -13.16 -9.16 -12.23
CA VAL A 375 -14.13 -9.53 -13.29
C VAL A 375 -13.54 -10.54 -14.27
N ASN A 376 -12.25 -10.47 -14.56
CA ASN A 376 -11.58 -11.41 -15.45
C ASN A 376 -11.49 -12.83 -14.87
N GLN A 377 -11.54 -12.99 -13.55
CA GLN A 377 -11.52 -14.29 -12.88
C GLN A 377 -12.90 -14.93 -12.71
N LEU A 378 -13.99 -14.17 -12.95
CA LEU A 378 -15.34 -14.70 -12.81
C LEU A 378 -15.62 -15.85 -13.78
N ARG A 379 -16.37 -16.83 -13.28
CA ARG A 379 -16.83 -18.02 -14.00
C ARG A 379 -18.28 -17.82 -14.45
N GLU A 380 -18.76 -18.67 -15.35
CA GLU A 380 -20.12 -18.57 -15.90
C GLU A 380 -21.21 -18.68 -14.81
N GLN A 381 -20.97 -19.50 -13.79
CA GLN A 381 -21.88 -19.70 -12.65
C GLN A 381 -21.89 -18.53 -11.66
N ASP A 382 -20.88 -17.66 -11.69
CA ASP A 382 -20.78 -16.51 -10.81
C ASP A 382 -21.70 -15.38 -11.31
N LYS A 383 -22.18 -14.54 -10.39
CA LYS A 383 -22.99 -13.36 -10.70
C LYS A 383 -22.38 -12.12 -10.05
N VAL A 384 -22.46 -11.00 -10.77
CA VAL A 384 -22.10 -9.67 -10.29
C VAL A 384 -23.29 -8.72 -10.41
N SER A 385 -23.51 -7.96 -9.36
CA SER A 385 -24.37 -6.78 -9.35
C SER A 385 -23.52 -5.55 -8.97
N ILE A 386 -23.90 -4.37 -9.45
CA ILE A 386 -23.20 -3.11 -9.11
C ILE A 386 -24.22 -2.13 -8.56
N VAL A 387 -24.01 -1.73 -7.31
CA VAL A 387 -24.70 -0.65 -6.62
C VAL A 387 -23.69 0.47 -6.40
N VAL A 388 -24.10 1.71 -6.64
CA VAL A 388 -23.30 2.89 -6.32
C VAL A 388 -23.99 3.73 -5.28
N TYR A 389 -23.20 4.48 -4.55
CA TYR A 389 -23.70 5.54 -3.69
C TYR A 389 -22.89 6.81 -3.87
N ALA A 390 -23.61 7.92 -3.89
CA ALA A 390 -23.12 9.28 -3.80
C ALA A 390 -24.27 10.12 -3.22
N GLY A 391 -24.79 11.14 -3.92
CA GLY A 391 -25.94 11.91 -3.43
C GLY A 391 -27.24 11.08 -3.30
N ALA A 392 -27.30 9.91 -3.94
CA ALA A 392 -28.34 8.91 -3.80
C ALA A 392 -27.74 7.52 -4.07
N ALA A 393 -28.40 6.46 -3.57
CA ALA A 393 -28.08 5.08 -3.93
C ALA A 393 -28.74 4.66 -5.25
N GLY A 394 -28.06 3.81 -6.04
CA GLY A 394 -28.62 3.34 -7.31
C GLY A 394 -27.99 2.06 -7.84
N VAL A 395 -28.81 1.24 -8.50
CA VAL A 395 -28.35 0.02 -9.20
C VAL A 395 -27.82 0.42 -10.59
N VAL A 396 -26.54 0.16 -10.83
CA VAL A 396 -25.87 0.39 -12.13
C VAL A 396 -25.88 -0.87 -12.99
N LEU A 397 -25.83 -2.04 -12.35
CA LEU A 397 -25.84 -3.33 -13.02
C LEU A 397 -26.68 -4.32 -12.23
N GLU A 398 -27.78 -4.75 -12.85
CA GLU A 398 -28.57 -5.90 -12.39
C GLU A 398 -27.74 -7.20 -12.46
N PRO A 399 -28.08 -8.22 -11.64
CA PRO A 399 -27.35 -9.48 -11.53
C PRO A 399 -27.00 -10.07 -12.89
N THR A 400 -25.70 -10.07 -13.21
CA THR A 400 -25.17 -10.43 -14.52
C THR A 400 -24.17 -11.57 -14.37
N SER A 401 -24.26 -12.60 -15.23
CA SER A 401 -23.35 -13.75 -15.19
C SER A 401 -21.91 -13.33 -15.44
N GLY A 402 -20.97 -13.99 -14.78
CA GLY A 402 -19.52 -13.84 -15.01
C GLY A 402 -19.07 -14.22 -16.42
N LYS A 403 -19.92 -14.86 -17.23
CA LYS A 403 -19.72 -15.04 -18.68
C LYS A 403 -19.78 -13.73 -19.44
N ASP A 404 -20.64 -12.81 -19.01
CA ASP A 404 -20.88 -11.52 -19.67
C ASP A 404 -19.88 -10.44 -19.22
N LYS A 405 -18.59 -10.78 -19.15
CA LYS A 405 -17.50 -9.91 -18.67
C LYS A 405 -17.53 -8.53 -19.33
N LYS A 406 -17.77 -8.48 -20.64
CA LYS A 406 -17.87 -7.22 -21.40
C LYS A 406 -18.96 -6.30 -20.88
N LYS A 407 -20.13 -6.85 -20.49
CA LYS A 407 -21.25 -6.08 -19.93
C LYS A 407 -20.88 -5.51 -18.56
N ILE A 408 -20.28 -6.34 -17.70
CA ILE A 408 -19.83 -5.94 -16.36
C ILE A 408 -18.76 -4.84 -16.46
N LEU A 409 -17.73 -5.03 -17.28
CA LEU A 409 -16.67 -4.04 -17.51
C LEU A 409 -17.22 -2.73 -18.09
N LYS A 410 -18.19 -2.79 -19.02
CA LYS A 410 -18.84 -1.59 -19.55
C LYS A 410 -19.59 -0.81 -18.46
N ALA A 411 -20.24 -1.49 -17.52
CA ALA A 411 -20.89 -0.84 -16.38
C ALA A 411 -19.87 -0.15 -15.47
N LEU A 412 -18.76 -0.81 -15.12
CA LEU A 412 -17.67 -0.22 -14.34
C LEU A 412 -17.04 1.00 -15.04
N HIS A 413 -16.80 0.92 -16.35
CA HIS A 413 -16.20 2.02 -17.10
C HIS A 413 -17.06 3.28 -17.09
N LYS A 414 -18.39 3.13 -17.09
CA LYS A 414 -19.37 4.23 -17.09
C LYS A 414 -19.45 5.00 -15.77
N LEU A 415 -18.93 4.45 -14.67
CA LEU A 415 -18.99 5.13 -13.37
C LEU A 415 -18.27 6.47 -13.43
N GLN A 416 -18.81 7.50 -12.81
CA GLN A 416 -18.20 8.83 -12.73
C GLN A 416 -18.34 9.33 -11.31
N SER A 417 -17.31 10.02 -10.81
CA SER A 417 -17.36 10.61 -9.48
C SER A 417 -18.17 11.91 -9.51
N GLY A 418 -19.05 12.10 -8.52
CA GLY A 418 -19.84 13.31 -8.37
C GLY A 418 -20.86 13.22 -7.22
N GLY A 419 -21.25 14.38 -6.68
CA GLY A 419 -22.20 14.47 -5.57
C GLY A 419 -21.57 14.29 -4.19
N SER A 420 -22.39 14.51 -3.15
CA SER A 420 -22.08 14.16 -1.76
C SER A 420 -22.12 12.64 -1.56
N THR A 421 -21.82 12.13 -0.38
CA THR A 421 -21.90 10.70 -0.06
C THR A 421 -23.30 10.37 0.51
N ALA A 422 -23.81 9.14 0.41
CA ALA A 422 -25.04 8.66 1.06
C ALA A 422 -24.90 7.14 1.32
N GLY A 423 -23.97 6.78 2.21
CA GLY A 423 -23.53 5.39 2.41
C GLY A 423 -24.64 4.46 2.93
N GLY A 424 -25.51 4.93 3.83
CA GLY A 424 -26.52 4.10 4.49
C GLY A 424 -27.55 3.48 3.54
N GLU A 425 -28.09 4.26 2.61
CA GLU A 425 -29.03 3.75 1.59
C GLU A 425 -28.32 2.79 0.62
N GLY A 426 -27.04 3.04 0.33
CA GLY A 426 -26.24 2.20 -0.54
C GLY A 426 -26.05 0.79 0.01
N ILE A 427 -25.76 0.66 1.31
CA ILE A 427 -25.55 -0.64 1.94
C ILE A 427 -26.84 -1.45 2.04
N GLU A 428 -27.97 -0.81 2.38
CA GLU A 428 -29.26 -1.50 2.40
C GLU A 428 -29.66 -2.01 1.01
N LEU A 429 -29.49 -1.18 -0.03
CA LEU A 429 -29.77 -1.56 -1.41
C LEU A 429 -28.87 -2.70 -1.89
N ALA A 430 -27.58 -2.67 -1.53
CA ALA A 430 -26.64 -3.74 -1.84
C ALA A 430 -27.03 -5.06 -1.19
N TYR A 431 -27.38 -5.05 0.10
CA TYR A 431 -27.85 -6.25 0.79
C TYR A 431 -29.18 -6.76 0.22
N ALA A 432 -30.15 -5.88 -0.05
CA ALA A 432 -31.42 -6.28 -0.66
C ALA A 432 -31.20 -6.98 -2.01
N LEU A 433 -30.29 -6.46 -2.83
CA LEU A 433 -29.97 -7.07 -4.13
C LEU A 433 -29.22 -8.40 -3.98
N ALA A 434 -28.30 -8.49 -3.02
CA ALA A 434 -27.58 -9.71 -2.70
C ALA A 434 -28.53 -10.82 -2.20
N GLU A 435 -29.42 -10.50 -1.26
CA GLU A 435 -30.44 -11.41 -0.72
C GLU A 435 -31.44 -11.87 -1.80
N LYS A 436 -31.89 -10.95 -2.66
CA LYS A 436 -32.79 -11.29 -3.79
C LYS A 436 -32.16 -12.30 -4.76
N ASN A 437 -30.83 -12.32 -4.86
CA ASN A 437 -30.07 -13.20 -5.76
C ASN A 437 -29.28 -14.27 -5.02
N PHE A 438 -29.68 -14.56 -3.79
CA PHE A 438 -28.96 -15.44 -2.89
C PHE A 438 -28.75 -16.84 -3.48
N LYS A 439 -27.54 -17.37 -3.32
CA LYS A 439 -27.16 -18.72 -3.70
C LYS A 439 -27.03 -19.58 -2.42
N LYS A 440 -27.98 -20.49 -2.21
CA LYS A 440 -28.09 -21.33 -0.99
C LYS A 440 -26.85 -22.17 -0.63
N LYS A 441 -26.04 -22.54 -1.61
CA LYS A 441 -24.75 -23.23 -1.43
C LYS A 441 -23.60 -22.48 -2.12
N GLY A 442 -23.80 -21.17 -2.29
CA GLY A 442 -22.89 -20.27 -2.96
C GLY A 442 -22.19 -19.34 -1.99
N ASN A 443 -21.19 -18.64 -2.49
CA ASN A 443 -20.61 -17.50 -1.78
C ASN A 443 -21.49 -16.27 -2.05
N ASN A 444 -22.07 -15.66 -1.01
CA ASN A 444 -22.88 -14.44 -1.14
C ASN A 444 -22.18 -13.31 -0.40
N ARG A 445 -21.81 -12.25 -1.12
CA ARG A 445 -20.96 -11.21 -0.54
C ARG A 445 -21.24 -9.83 -1.12
N VAL A 446 -21.30 -8.84 -0.26
CA VAL A 446 -21.18 -7.42 -0.60
C VAL A 446 -19.71 -7.03 -0.50
N ILE A 447 -19.21 -6.32 -1.51
CA ILE A 447 -17.85 -5.76 -1.52
C ILE A 447 -17.98 -4.25 -1.56
N LEU A 448 -17.75 -3.60 -0.42
CA LEU A 448 -17.72 -2.15 -0.29
C LEU A 448 -16.37 -1.62 -0.77
N ALA A 449 -16.35 -0.62 -1.64
CA ALA A 449 -15.14 0.03 -2.10
C ALA A 449 -15.25 1.55 -1.99
N THR A 450 -14.43 2.17 -1.13
CA THR A 450 -14.54 3.59 -0.71
C THR A 450 -13.20 4.21 -0.35
N ASP A 451 -13.14 5.54 -0.23
CA ASP A 451 -11.98 6.28 0.29
C ASP A 451 -12.06 6.61 1.79
N GLY A 452 -13.08 6.07 2.49
CA GLY A 452 -13.22 6.17 3.94
C GLY A 452 -14.38 7.06 4.40
N ASP A 453 -14.99 7.84 3.51
CA ASP A 453 -16.14 8.67 3.86
C ASP A 453 -17.46 7.90 3.75
N PHE A 454 -17.79 7.14 4.78
CA PHE A 454 -19.08 6.43 4.88
C PHE A 454 -19.98 7.11 5.93
N ASN A 455 -20.18 8.43 5.86
CA ASN A 455 -20.78 9.23 6.95
C ASN A 455 -22.11 9.92 6.62
N VAL A 456 -22.88 9.45 5.65
CA VAL A 456 -24.05 10.23 5.25
C VAL A 456 -25.27 9.37 4.94
N GLY A 457 -26.36 9.76 5.61
CA GLY A 457 -27.45 8.92 6.10
C GLY A 457 -27.75 9.28 7.58
N ALA A 458 -28.94 8.99 8.07
CA ALA A 458 -29.36 9.31 9.44
C ALA A 458 -28.80 8.37 10.54
N SER A 459 -27.87 7.48 10.17
CA SER A 459 -27.40 6.36 11.00
C SER A 459 -26.03 6.63 11.59
N SER A 460 -25.85 6.33 12.87
CA SER A 460 -24.56 6.36 13.56
C SER A 460 -23.66 5.19 13.14
N ASP A 461 -22.37 5.25 13.48
CA ASP A 461 -21.43 4.12 13.28
C ASP A 461 -21.92 2.83 13.98
N ALA A 462 -22.57 2.96 15.14
CA ALA A 462 -23.12 1.83 15.88
C ALA A 462 -24.33 1.20 15.16
N ASP A 463 -25.20 2.02 14.57
CA ASP A 463 -26.35 1.53 13.81
C ASP A 463 -25.91 0.73 12.58
N MET A 464 -24.83 1.18 11.94
CA MET A 464 -24.26 0.51 10.78
C MET A 464 -23.60 -0.82 11.13
N GLN A 465 -22.86 -0.86 12.24
CA GLN A 465 -22.32 -2.12 12.77
C GLN A 465 -23.46 -3.11 13.08
N THR A 466 -24.52 -2.64 13.74
CA THR A 466 -25.70 -3.45 14.07
C THR A 466 -26.39 -3.97 12.81
N LEU A 467 -26.56 -3.11 11.80
CA LEU A 467 -27.13 -3.51 10.50
C LEU A 467 -26.30 -4.61 9.84
N ILE A 468 -24.98 -4.45 9.80
CA ILE A 468 -24.08 -5.45 9.19
C ILE A 468 -24.11 -6.77 9.98
N GLU A 469 -24.10 -6.69 11.32
CA GLU A 469 -24.20 -7.87 12.19
C GLU A 469 -25.51 -8.64 12.01
N GLU A 470 -26.62 -7.94 11.77
CA GLU A 470 -27.90 -8.57 11.42
C GLU A 470 -27.87 -9.15 10.00
N LYS A 471 -27.33 -8.39 9.03
CA LYS A 471 -27.27 -8.82 7.64
C LYS A 471 -26.37 -10.03 7.42
N ARG A 472 -25.25 -10.17 8.13
CA ARG A 472 -24.42 -11.39 8.05
C ARG A 472 -25.16 -12.66 8.46
N LYS A 473 -26.19 -12.59 9.33
CA LYS A 473 -27.01 -13.75 9.72
C LYS A 473 -27.82 -14.32 8.55
N SER A 474 -28.06 -13.53 7.50
CA SER A 474 -28.67 -13.99 6.25
C SER A 474 -27.75 -14.92 5.42
N GLY A 475 -26.47 -15.00 5.77
CA GLY A 475 -25.43 -15.67 4.97
C GLY A 475 -24.86 -14.80 3.85
N VAL A 476 -25.13 -13.48 3.86
CA VAL A 476 -24.48 -12.49 2.99
C VAL A 476 -23.41 -11.74 3.79
N PHE A 477 -22.14 -11.94 3.44
CA PHE A 477 -21.01 -11.33 4.14
C PHE A 477 -20.59 -9.98 3.53
N LEU A 478 -19.82 -9.17 4.27
CA LEU A 478 -19.30 -7.89 3.79
C LEU A 478 -17.76 -7.89 3.83
N SER A 479 -17.14 -7.55 2.69
CA SER A 479 -15.72 -7.20 2.62
C SER A 479 -15.57 -5.73 2.25
N VAL A 480 -14.50 -5.11 2.74
CA VAL A 480 -14.27 -3.67 2.58
C VAL A 480 -12.91 -3.42 1.93
N LEU A 481 -12.90 -2.60 0.87
CA LEU A 481 -11.73 -2.23 0.11
C LEU A 481 -11.52 -0.71 0.18
N GLY A 482 -10.44 -0.28 0.83
CA GLY A 482 -10.03 1.11 0.91
C GLY A 482 -9.25 1.56 -0.31
N PHE A 483 -9.51 2.77 -0.81
CA PHE A 483 -8.80 3.39 -1.93
C PHE A 483 -8.38 4.84 -1.66
N GLY A 484 -7.18 5.20 -2.09
CA GLY A 484 -6.65 6.56 -2.01
C GLY A 484 -6.28 7.02 -0.59
N TYR A 485 -5.94 8.31 -0.44
CA TYR A 485 -5.35 8.84 0.80
C TYR A 485 -5.83 10.24 1.17
N GLY A 486 -5.69 10.61 2.45
CA GLY A 486 -6.02 11.93 3.01
C GLY A 486 -7.34 12.04 3.78
N ASN A 487 -8.28 11.11 3.58
CA ASN A 487 -9.52 10.96 4.36
C ASN A 487 -9.77 9.48 4.74
N TYR A 488 -8.72 8.66 4.70
CA TYR A 488 -8.83 7.22 4.90
C TYR A 488 -9.19 6.92 6.35
N LYS A 489 -10.33 6.26 6.57
CA LYS A 489 -10.88 5.91 7.89
C LYS A 489 -10.66 4.43 8.20
N ASP A 490 -9.38 4.04 8.27
CA ASP A 490 -8.92 2.65 8.47
C ASP A 490 -9.72 1.90 9.54
N SER A 491 -9.71 2.43 10.76
CA SER A 491 -10.43 1.87 11.92
C SER A 491 -11.91 1.60 11.67
N LYS A 492 -12.60 2.49 10.94
CA LYS A 492 -14.02 2.31 10.60
C LYS A 492 -14.19 1.22 9.55
N LEU A 493 -13.41 1.24 8.48
CA LEU A 493 -13.53 0.27 7.38
C LEU A 493 -13.21 -1.15 7.84
N GLU A 494 -12.18 -1.32 8.66
CA GLU A 494 -11.84 -2.57 9.33
C GLU A 494 -13.01 -3.04 10.20
N THR A 495 -13.52 -2.18 11.09
CA THR A 495 -14.64 -2.56 11.97
C THR A 495 -15.85 -3.07 11.17
N LEU A 496 -16.19 -2.42 10.05
CA LEU A 496 -17.32 -2.87 9.21
C LEU A 496 -17.07 -4.23 8.55
N ALA A 497 -15.82 -4.52 8.17
CA ALA A 497 -15.43 -5.80 7.58
C ALA A 497 -15.50 -6.92 8.65
N ASP A 498 -14.93 -6.68 9.83
CA ASP A 498 -14.97 -7.59 10.99
C ASP A 498 -16.42 -7.93 11.36
N LYS A 499 -17.28 -6.91 11.47
CA LYS A 499 -18.71 -7.11 11.78
C LYS A 499 -19.47 -7.85 10.69
N GLY A 500 -18.94 -7.87 9.47
CA GLY A 500 -19.54 -8.48 8.28
C GLY A 500 -18.99 -9.85 7.90
N ASN A 501 -18.08 -10.42 8.70
CA ASN A 501 -17.41 -11.70 8.47
C ASN A 501 -16.68 -11.69 7.10
N GLY A 502 -15.90 -10.64 6.88
CA GLY A 502 -15.12 -10.49 5.66
C GLY A 502 -13.88 -9.64 5.83
N ASN A 503 -13.05 -9.70 4.79
CA ASN A 503 -11.71 -9.14 4.84
C ASN A 503 -11.71 -7.62 4.59
N HIS A 504 -10.73 -6.94 5.19
CA HIS A 504 -10.39 -5.56 4.89
C HIS A 504 -9.06 -5.47 4.12
N ALA A 505 -9.02 -4.69 3.04
CA ALA A 505 -7.80 -4.45 2.29
C ALA A 505 -7.68 -3.00 1.81
N PHE A 506 -6.46 -2.47 1.77
CA PHE A 506 -6.17 -1.13 1.29
C PHE A 506 -5.38 -1.18 -0.02
N ILE A 507 -5.98 -0.70 -1.11
CA ILE A 507 -5.40 -0.75 -2.46
C ILE A 507 -4.85 0.63 -2.82
N ASP A 508 -3.54 0.79 -2.71
CA ASP A 508 -2.79 2.02 -3.05
C ASP A 508 -2.20 2.00 -4.47
N THR A 509 -1.98 0.81 -5.03
CA THR A 509 -1.34 0.60 -6.34
C THR A 509 -1.98 -0.55 -7.12
N MET A 510 -1.66 -0.66 -8.43
CA MET A 510 -2.08 -1.83 -9.22
C MET A 510 -1.36 -3.12 -8.82
N GLN A 511 -0.14 -3.03 -8.27
CA GLN A 511 0.56 -4.19 -7.73
C GLN A 511 -0.18 -4.74 -6.50
N GLU A 512 -0.69 -3.85 -5.65
CA GLU A 512 -1.54 -4.21 -4.51
C GLU A 512 -2.87 -4.81 -4.98
N ALA A 513 -3.52 -4.19 -5.97
CA ALA A 513 -4.73 -4.75 -6.58
C ALA A 513 -4.51 -6.16 -7.13
N GLN A 514 -3.35 -6.43 -7.74
CA GLN A 514 -2.98 -7.75 -8.23
C GLN A 514 -2.72 -8.74 -7.09
N LYS A 515 -2.15 -8.32 -5.96
CA LYS A 515 -2.01 -9.17 -4.77
C LYS A 515 -3.38 -9.57 -4.24
N VAL A 516 -4.19 -8.57 -3.94
CA VAL A 516 -5.55 -8.72 -3.40
C VAL A 516 -6.36 -9.58 -4.36
N PHE A 517 -6.62 -9.15 -5.59
CA PHE A 517 -7.51 -9.87 -6.51
C PHE A 517 -6.89 -11.08 -7.22
N GLY A 518 -5.58 -11.06 -7.49
CA GLY A 518 -4.89 -12.09 -8.27
C GLY A 518 -4.60 -13.37 -7.48
N LYS A 519 -4.16 -13.23 -6.23
CA LYS A 519 -3.70 -14.35 -5.40
C LYS A 519 -4.64 -14.61 -4.23
N GLU A 520 -5.12 -13.56 -3.58
CA GLU A 520 -5.77 -13.69 -2.28
C GLU A 520 -7.28 -13.81 -2.40
N PHE A 521 -7.93 -13.03 -3.27
CA PHE A 521 -9.39 -12.88 -3.29
C PHE A 521 -10.13 -14.11 -3.83
N GLY A 522 -9.57 -14.86 -4.79
CA GLY A 522 -10.23 -16.06 -5.32
C GLY A 522 -10.47 -17.13 -4.23
N GLY A 523 -9.46 -17.40 -3.40
CA GLY A 523 -9.50 -18.40 -2.33
C GLY A 523 -10.06 -17.88 -1.01
N THR A 524 -9.64 -16.70 -0.55
CA THR A 524 -10.02 -16.17 0.77
C THR A 524 -11.52 -15.87 0.89
N LEU A 525 -12.20 -15.62 -0.23
CA LEU A 525 -13.64 -15.37 -0.23
C LEU A 525 -14.49 -16.60 0.12
N TYR A 526 -13.95 -17.81 -0.02
CA TYR A 526 -14.63 -19.03 0.37
C TYR A 526 -14.22 -19.41 1.78
N THR A 527 -15.10 -19.14 2.75
CA THR A 527 -14.93 -19.49 4.16
C THR A 527 -14.87 -21.00 4.34
N ILE A 528 -13.75 -21.50 4.88
CA ILE A 528 -13.55 -22.93 5.19
C ILE A 528 -13.71 -23.21 6.68
N ALA A 529 -13.57 -22.19 7.54
CA ALA A 529 -14.02 -22.22 8.93
C ALA A 529 -14.41 -20.83 9.44
N LYS A 530 -15.21 -20.85 10.50
CA LYS A 530 -15.61 -19.68 11.28
C LYS A 530 -15.28 -19.89 12.75
N ASP A 531 -15.35 -18.82 13.53
CA ASP A 531 -15.04 -18.82 14.96
C ASP A 531 -13.68 -19.49 15.25
N VAL A 532 -12.64 -18.94 14.65
CA VAL A 532 -11.32 -19.55 14.68
C VAL A 532 -10.44 -18.92 15.76
N LYS A 533 -9.99 -19.74 16.71
CA LYS A 533 -9.26 -19.31 17.91
C LYS A 533 -7.95 -20.08 18.04
N ILE A 534 -6.89 -19.40 18.46
CA ILE A 534 -5.64 -20.03 18.89
C ILE A 534 -5.45 -19.77 20.38
N GLN A 535 -5.13 -20.83 21.11
CA GLN A 535 -4.60 -20.76 22.47
C GLN A 535 -3.23 -21.43 22.51
N VAL A 536 -2.22 -20.70 22.97
CA VAL A 536 -0.87 -21.21 23.15
C VAL A 536 -0.63 -21.39 24.64
N GLU A 537 -0.30 -22.62 25.04
CA GLU A 537 0.01 -23.01 26.41
C GLU A 537 1.52 -23.25 26.54
N PHE A 538 2.19 -22.47 27.39
CA PHE A 538 3.64 -22.52 27.57
C PHE A 538 4.02 -23.46 28.72
N ASN A 539 5.08 -24.22 28.53
CA ASN A 539 5.59 -25.09 29.59
C ASN A 539 6.39 -24.28 30.64
N PRO A 540 5.91 -24.15 31.89
CA PRO A 540 6.58 -23.35 32.93
C PRO A 540 7.94 -23.92 33.36
N SER A 541 8.27 -25.19 33.07
CA SER A 541 9.63 -25.72 33.32
C SER A 541 10.66 -25.24 32.30
N LYS A 542 10.21 -24.71 31.15
CA LYS A 542 11.07 -24.31 30.03
C LYS A 542 11.00 -22.83 29.73
N VAL A 543 9.81 -22.24 29.85
CA VAL A 543 9.54 -20.84 29.54
C VAL A 543 9.22 -20.10 30.83
N GLN A 544 10.09 -19.18 31.23
CA GLN A 544 9.85 -18.30 32.37
C GLN A 544 8.79 -17.23 32.02
N ALA A 545 8.88 -16.69 30.81
CA ALA A 545 7.94 -15.68 30.33
C ALA A 545 7.86 -15.67 28.80
N TYR A 546 6.78 -15.10 28.28
CA TYR A 546 6.56 -14.97 26.84
C TYR A 546 5.85 -13.66 26.50
N ARG A 547 5.91 -13.28 25.23
CA ARG A 547 5.22 -12.11 24.67
C ARG A 547 4.78 -12.41 23.24
N LEU A 548 3.50 -12.21 22.95
CA LEU A 548 2.98 -12.20 21.59
C LEU A 548 3.40 -10.89 20.90
N ILE A 549 3.99 -10.97 19.72
CA ILE A 549 4.40 -9.80 18.93
C ILE A 549 3.26 -9.46 17.95
N GLY A 550 2.66 -8.27 18.10
CA GLY A 550 1.43 -7.89 17.39
C GLY A 550 0.18 -8.45 18.05
N TYR A 551 -0.93 -8.49 17.31
CA TYR A 551 -2.25 -9.03 17.70
C TYR A 551 -2.92 -8.31 18.88
N GLU A 552 -2.51 -7.08 19.22
CA GLU A 552 -3.04 -6.36 20.39
C GLU A 552 -4.57 -6.15 20.35
N ASN A 553 -5.15 -5.95 19.17
CA ASN A 553 -6.60 -5.79 18.96
C ASN A 553 -7.34 -7.13 18.77
N ARG A 554 -6.63 -8.26 18.79
CA ARG A 554 -7.15 -9.62 18.54
C ARG A 554 -7.02 -10.55 19.76
N MET A 555 -6.55 -10.02 20.89
CA MET A 555 -6.46 -10.76 22.15
C MET A 555 -7.86 -11.16 22.63
N LEU A 556 -7.97 -12.40 23.12
CA LEU A 556 -9.17 -12.95 23.73
C LEU A 556 -8.88 -13.32 25.19
N GLU A 557 -9.92 -13.31 26.02
CA GLU A 557 -9.82 -13.87 27.36
C GLU A 557 -9.67 -15.39 27.28
N ASN A 558 -9.13 -16.03 28.32
CA ASN A 558 -8.84 -17.46 28.26
C ASN A 558 -10.13 -18.31 28.22
N GLU A 559 -11.18 -17.82 28.86
CA GLU A 559 -12.51 -18.44 28.88
C GLU A 559 -13.17 -18.42 27.48
N ASP A 560 -12.89 -17.37 26.69
CA ASP A 560 -13.41 -17.22 25.32
C ASP A 560 -12.93 -18.34 24.39
N PHE A 561 -11.82 -19.01 24.71
CA PHE A 561 -11.31 -20.14 23.92
C PHE A 561 -12.35 -21.27 23.81
N MET A 562 -13.07 -21.57 24.89
CA MET A 562 -14.05 -22.67 24.91
C MET A 562 -15.48 -22.20 24.61
N ASP A 563 -15.72 -20.89 24.61
CA ASP A 563 -17.04 -20.30 24.40
C ASP A 563 -17.39 -20.24 22.90
N ASP A 564 -18.27 -21.14 22.47
CA ASP A 564 -18.80 -21.16 21.10
C ASP A 564 -19.81 -20.01 20.82
N THR A 565 -20.14 -19.16 21.79
CA THR A 565 -20.96 -17.95 21.56
C THR A 565 -20.12 -16.74 21.19
N LYS A 566 -18.84 -16.74 21.55
CA LYS A 566 -17.88 -15.72 21.15
C LYS A 566 -17.43 -15.98 19.72
N ASP A 567 -17.62 -15.01 18.83
CA ASP A 567 -17.12 -15.05 17.47
C ASP A 567 -15.68 -14.52 17.41
N ALA A 568 -14.77 -15.27 16.78
CA ALA A 568 -13.34 -14.97 16.72
C ALA A 568 -12.77 -14.97 15.28
N GLY A 569 -13.63 -14.76 14.29
CA GLY A 569 -13.24 -14.53 12.90
C GLY A 569 -13.23 -15.78 12.02
N GLU A 570 -12.97 -15.57 10.73
CA GLU A 570 -13.05 -16.58 9.68
C GLU A 570 -11.69 -16.92 9.06
N LEU A 571 -11.58 -18.14 8.54
CA LEU A 571 -10.49 -18.51 7.66
C LEU A 571 -11.04 -18.93 6.29
N GLY A 572 -10.55 -18.25 5.24
CA GLY A 572 -10.85 -18.54 3.85
C GLY A 572 -9.92 -19.60 3.24
N SER A 573 -10.33 -20.19 2.12
CA SER A 573 -9.51 -21.17 1.40
C SER A 573 -8.13 -20.60 1.05
N GLY A 574 -7.09 -21.38 1.38
CA GLY A 574 -5.69 -21.01 1.14
C GLY A 574 -5.16 -19.89 2.04
N HIS A 575 -5.97 -19.34 2.96
CA HIS A 575 -5.52 -18.28 3.85
C HIS A 575 -4.46 -18.82 4.83
N THR A 576 -3.41 -18.02 5.02
CA THR A 576 -2.28 -18.29 5.91
C THR A 576 -2.24 -17.28 7.03
N VAL A 577 -1.92 -17.75 8.24
CA VAL A 577 -1.73 -16.89 9.41
C VAL A 577 -0.41 -17.22 10.06
N THR A 578 0.33 -16.20 10.47
CA THR A 578 1.62 -16.27 11.13
C THR A 578 1.57 -15.46 12.42
N ALA A 579 1.90 -16.11 13.54
CA ALA A 579 2.07 -15.47 14.83
C ALA A 579 3.50 -15.67 15.33
N LEU A 580 4.03 -14.66 16.01
CA LEU A 580 5.39 -14.68 16.57
C LEU A 580 5.31 -14.49 18.09
N TYR A 581 5.97 -15.38 18.83
CA TYR A 581 6.19 -15.22 20.26
C TYR A 581 7.67 -15.04 20.56
N GLU A 582 8.00 -14.05 21.37
CA GLU A 582 9.31 -13.95 22.02
C GLU A 582 9.21 -14.63 23.39
N VAL A 583 10.05 -15.64 23.65
CA VAL A 583 10.06 -16.41 24.89
C VAL A 583 11.39 -16.25 25.63
N ILE A 584 11.30 -16.10 26.95
CA ILE A 584 12.42 -16.06 27.88
C ILE A 584 12.55 -17.46 28.49
N PRO A 585 13.63 -18.21 28.19
CA PRO A 585 13.87 -19.51 28.80
C PRO A 585 14.06 -19.42 30.31
N VAL A 586 13.72 -20.48 31.04
CA VAL A 586 14.00 -20.58 32.48
C VAL A 586 15.50 -20.44 32.74
N GLY A 587 15.85 -19.65 33.75
CA GLY A 587 17.24 -19.39 34.16
C GLY A 587 17.89 -18.18 33.48
N VAL A 588 17.18 -17.49 32.59
CA VAL A 588 17.65 -16.24 31.98
C VAL A 588 17.22 -15.06 32.84
N ASP A 589 18.18 -14.27 33.32
CA ASP A 589 17.89 -13.00 33.98
C ASP A 589 17.46 -11.95 32.94
N SER A 590 16.36 -11.23 33.20
CA SER A 590 15.78 -10.30 32.24
C SER A 590 15.19 -9.07 32.91
N ALA A 591 15.59 -7.89 32.43
CA ALA A 591 15.03 -6.61 32.86
C ALA A 591 13.54 -6.43 32.50
N TYR A 592 13.00 -7.27 31.61
CA TYR A 592 11.57 -7.24 31.26
C TYR A 592 10.69 -7.93 32.31
N LEU A 593 11.29 -8.70 33.21
CA LEU A 593 10.60 -9.38 34.28
C LEU A 593 10.63 -8.54 35.55
N LYS A 594 9.44 -8.29 36.09
CA LYS A 594 9.30 -7.71 37.43
C LYS A 594 9.15 -8.84 38.43
N SER A 595 9.78 -8.70 39.59
CA SER A 595 9.55 -9.63 40.70
C SER A 595 8.07 -9.61 41.08
N ILE A 596 7.44 -10.79 41.07
CA ILE A 596 6.08 -11.00 41.52
C ILE A 596 6.16 -11.57 42.93
N SER A 597 5.36 -11.03 43.85
CA SER A 597 5.27 -11.56 45.22
C SER A 597 4.65 -12.95 45.20
N ASP A 598 5.21 -13.87 45.97
CA ASP A 598 4.64 -15.21 46.14
C ASP A 598 3.16 -15.13 46.55
N LEU A 599 2.34 -15.99 45.92
CA LEU A 599 0.92 -16.07 46.23
C LEU A 599 0.72 -16.67 47.62
N LYS A 600 0.05 -15.93 48.52
CA LYS A 600 -0.21 -16.37 49.91
C LYS A 600 -1.01 -17.67 50.00
N TYR A 601 -1.93 -17.90 49.05
CA TYR A 601 -2.93 -18.98 49.13
C TYR A 601 -2.76 -20.07 48.07
N THR A 602 -1.78 -19.93 47.17
CA THR A 602 -1.64 -20.80 46.00
C THR A 602 -0.20 -21.25 45.86
N LYS A 603 0.01 -22.53 45.58
CA LYS A 603 1.32 -23.09 45.22
C LYS A 603 1.21 -23.72 43.84
N THR A 604 2.07 -23.29 42.92
CA THR A 604 2.10 -23.82 41.55
C THR A 604 3.01 -25.05 41.51
N GLU A 605 2.47 -26.19 41.11
CA GLU A 605 3.23 -27.41 40.86
C GLU A 605 3.42 -27.60 39.35
N VAL A 606 4.67 -27.83 38.93
CA VAL A 606 5.02 -28.01 37.52
C VAL A 606 5.13 -29.50 37.22
N SER A 607 4.41 -29.97 36.20
CA SER A 607 4.47 -31.36 35.76
C SER A 607 5.87 -31.72 35.26
N THR A 608 6.37 -32.89 35.66
CA THR A 608 7.67 -33.39 35.23
C THR A 608 7.63 -34.22 33.94
N HIS A 609 6.45 -34.47 33.36
CA HIS A 609 6.26 -35.46 32.29
C HIS A 609 6.54 -34.95 30.87
N PHE A 610 6.68 -33.62 30.66
CA PHE A 610 6.77 -32.99 29.33
C PHE A 610 8.09 -32.22 29.15
N GLN A 611 9.21 -32.83 29.50
CA GLN A 611 10.53 -32.17 29.56
C GLN A 611 11.12 -31.79 28.20
N ASP A 612 10.57 -32.28 27.10
CA ASP A 612 11.02 -31.98 25.74
C ASP A 612 10.10 -30.98 25.03
N GLU A 613 9.03 -30.50 25.69
CA GLU A 613 8.03 -29.60 25.10
C GLU A 613 8.23 -28.17 25.57
N LEU A 614 8.30 -27.23 24.61
CA LEU A 614 8.36 -25.80 24.90
C LEU A 614 6.96 -25.23 25.13
N LEU A 615 6.02 -25.57 24.24
CA LEU A 615 4.64 -25.12 24.26
C LEU A 615 3.71 -26.04 23.46
N THR A 616 2.41 -25.89 23.71
CA THR A 616 1.34 -26.53 22.95
C THR A 616 0.44 -25.47 22.32
N VAL A 617 0.18 -25.61 21.03
CA VAL A 617 -0.77 -24.80 20.26
C VAL A 617 -2.09 -25.56 20.17
N LYS A 618 -3.15 -25.01 20.76
CA LYS A 618 -4.53 -25.47 20.61
C LYS A 618 -5.23 -24.55 19.63
N PHE A 619 -5.77 -25.14 18.57
CA PHE A 619 -6.48 -24.44 17.51
C PHE A 619 -7.93 -24.92 17.48
N ARG A 620 -8.88 -23.99 17.61
CA ARG A 620 -10.31 -24.30 17.67
C ARG A 620 -11.02 -23.61 16.51
N TYR A 621 -11.92 -24.32 15.84
CA TYR A 621 -12.66 -23.80 14.70
C TYR A 621 -14.02 -24.46 14.53
N LYS A 622 -14.98 -23.79 13.88
CA LYS A 622 -16.25 -24.38 13.43
C LYS A 622 -16.23 -24.58 11.92
N LYS A 623 -16.84 -25.67 11.45
CA LYS A 623 -17.20 -25.82 10.02
C LYS A 623 -18.12 -24.65 9.60
N PRO A 624 -18.14 -24.22 8.32
CA PRO A 624 -18.94 -23.07 7.88
C PRO A 624 -20.41 -23.17 8.28
N ASP A 625 -21.02 -24.34 8.09
CA ASP A 625 -22.41 -24.64 8.47
C ASP A 625 -22.53 -25.24 9.89
N GLY A 626 -21.41 -25.47 10.58
CA GLY A 626 -21.36 -26.08 11.91
C GLY A 626 -21.74 -25.12 13.02
N LYS A 627 -22.24 -25.65 14.14
CA LYS A 627 -22.51 -24.87 15.37
C LYS A 627 -21.56 -25.19 16.52
N LYS A 628 -20.89 -26.34 16.47
CA LYS A 628 -19.93 -26.81 17.47
C LYS A 628 -18.53 -26.69 16.93
N SER A 629 -17.61 -26.28 17.79
CA SER A 629 -16.20 -26.21 17.44
C SER A 629 -15.50 -27.55 17.51
N ILE A 630 -14.41 -27.65 16.74
CA ILE A 630 -13.48 -28.77 16.64
C ILE A 630 -12.13 -28.24 17.10
N GLU A 631 -11.43 -29.02 17.92
CA GLU A 631 -10.10 -28.67 18.42
C GLU A 631 -9.02 -29.51 17.74
N MET A 632 -7.91 -28.86 17.41
CA MET A 632 -6.66 -29.44 16.95
C MET A 632 -5.55 -29.07 17.93
N VAL A 633 -4.61 -29.98 18.14
CA VAL A 633 -3.49 -29.78 19.06
C VAL A 633 -2.18 -30.02 18.32
N HIS A 634 -1.23 -29.11 18.49
CA HIS A 634 0.12 -29.20 17.92
C HIS A 634 1.16 -28.84 18.97
N VAL A 635 2.20 -29.65 19.12
CA VAL A 635 3.24 -29.46 20.14
C VAL A 635 4.52 -28.94 19.50
N GLN A 636 5.11 -27.89 20.07
CA GLN A 636 6.48 -27.45 19.74
C GLN A 636 7.47 -28.03 20.75
N LYS A 637 8.44 -28.80 20.25
CA LYS A 637 9.54 -29.31 21.07
C LYS A 637 10.56 -28.22 21.39
N ASP A 638 11.29 -28.37 22.50
CA ASP A 638 12.35 -27.45 22.94
C ASP A 638 13.67 -27.74 22.19
N ILE A 639 13.62 -27.67 20.86
CA ILE A 639 14.76 -27.87 19.96
C ILE A 639 14.93 -26.59 19.16
N VAL A 640 16.07 -25.93 19.35
CA VAL A 640 16.39 -24.68 18.65
C VAL A 640 17.04 -25.02 17.31
N ASP A 641 16.39 -24.61 16.23
CA ASP A 641 16.86 -24.82 14.87
C ASP A 641 17.61 -23.60 14.33
N THR A 642 18.31 -23.79 13.21
CA THR A 642 18.79 -22.66 12.41
C THR A 642 17.59 -21.98 11.78
N ALA A 643 17.44 -20.67 11.98
CA ALA A 643 16.30 -19.92 11.47
C ALA A 643 16.17 -20.10 9.94
N SER A 644 15.01 -20.57 9.50
CA SER A 644 14.64 -20.67 8.10
C SER A 644 14.61 -19.29 7.43
N PRO A 645 14.70 -19.22 6.09
CA PRO A 645 14.52 -17.95 5.37
C PRO A 645 13.20 -17.25 5.74
N ASP A 646 12.13 -18.03 5.93
CA ASP A 646 10.82 -17.50 6.33
C ASP A 646 10.82 -16.94 7.75
N MET A 647 11.49 -17.60 8.69
CA MET A 647 11.66 -17.09 10.05
C MET A 647 12.49 -15.82 10.08
N GLN A 648 13.59 -15.78 9.33
CA GLN A 648 14.43 -14.58 9.21
C GLN A 648 13.64 -13.40 8.62
N PHE A 649 12.85 -13.65 7.58
CA PHE A 649 12.03 -12.62 6.96
C PHE A 649 10.92 -12.13 7.88
N ALA A 650 10.18 -13.04 8.53
CA ALA A 650 9.16 -12.68 9.51
C ALA A 650 9.75 -11.86 10.68
N ALA A 651 10.91 -12.26 11.18
CA ALA A 651 11.64 -11.53 12.22
C ALA A 651 12.07 -10.14 11.75
N ALA A 652 12.52 -9.98 10.50
CA ALA A 652 12.87 -8.68 9.94
C ALA A 652 11.67 -7.73 9.89
N VAL A 653 10.52 -8.22 9.41
CA VAL A 653 9.28 -7.44 9.33
C VAL A 653 8.80 -7.04 10.73
N ALA A 654 8.82 -7.99 11.68
CA ALA A 654 8.45 -7.73 13.07
C ALA A 654 9.37 -6.70 13.73
N LEU A 655 10.68 -6.82 13.54
CA LEU A 655 11.67 -5.89 14.06
C LEU A 655 11.46 -4.47 13.50
N PHE A 656 11.21 -4.36 12.20
CA PHE A 656 10.89 -3.07 11.57
C PHE A 656 9.62 -2.46 12.15
N GLY A 657 8.56 -3.26 12.30
CA GLY A 657 7.31 -2.80 12.93
C GLY A 657 7.53 -2.31 14.37
N MET A 658 8.34 -3.02 15.16
CA MET A 658 8.73 -2.57 16.50
C MET A 658 9.53 -1.26 16.49
N GLN A 659 10.44 -1.06 15.53
CA GLN A 659 11.18 0.19 15.36
C GLN A 659 10.26 1.36 15.01
N LEU A 660 9.34 1.17 14.05
CA LEU A 660 8.36 2.19 13.66
C LEU A 660 7.45 2.60 14.82
N ARG A 661 7.14 1.67 15.73
CA ARG A 661 6.36 1.91 16.95
C ARG A 661 7.17 2.48 18.12
N GLN A 662 8.49 2.59 17.99
CA GLN A 662 9.40 2.91 19.11
C GLN A 662 9.19 1.96 20.30
N SER A 663 9.01 0.67 20.00
CA SER A 663 8.84 -0.40 21.00
C SER A 663 9.99 -0.38 22.01
N GLN A 664 9.73 -0.75 23.25
CA GLN A 664 10.83 -0.94 24.23
C GLN A 664 11.62 -2.24 23.98
N PHE A 665 11.15 -3.11 23.08
CA PHE A 665 11.62 -4.48 22.93
C PHE A 665 12.44 -4.73 21.65
N TYR A 666 12.69 -3.71 20.81
CA TYR A 666 13.61 -3.85 19.67
C TYR A 666 15.09 -3.89 20.09
N ASN A 667 15.40 -3.79 21.40
CA ASN A 667 16.74 -3.97 22.00
C ASN A 667 17.86 -3.16 21.32
N ASN A 668 17.57 -1.91 20.94
CA ASN A 668 18.50 -1.02 20.24
C ASN A 668 19.04 -1.54 18.89
N SER A 669 18.39 -2.54 18.28
CA SER A 669 18.71 -2.96 16.92
C SER A 669 18.55 -1.81 15.93
N SER A 670 19.47 -1.76 14.98
CA SER A 670 19.55 -0.78 13.91
C SER A 670 18.63 -1.12 12.73
N VAL A 671 18.42 -0.16 11.83
CA VAL A 671 17.70 -0.41 10.57
C VAL A 671 18.50 -1.36 9.66
N GLU A 672 19.83 -1.35 9.72
CA GLU A 672 20.66 -2.30 8.95
C GLU A 672 20.48 -3.75 9.44
N ASP A 673 20.18 -3.96 10.73
CA ASP A 673 19.85 -5.30 11.24
C ASP A 673 18.57 -5.83 10.60
N VAL A 674 17.54 -4.98 10.42
CA VAL A 674 16.32 -5.31 9.67
C VAL A 674 16.66 -5.67 8.22
N ILE A 675 17.45 -4.83 7.55
CA ILE A 675 17.82 -5.04 6.14
C ILE A 675 18.61 -6.36 5.99
N SER A 676 19.51 -6.65 6.91
CA SER A 676 20.33 -7.87 6.90
C SER A 676 19.46 -9.12 7.07
N LEU A 677 18.56 -9.12 8.05
CA LEU A 677 17.61 -10.22 8.26
C LEU A 677 16.70 -10.42 7.04
N ALA A 678 16.17 -9.32 6.48
CA ALA A 678 15.28 -9.38 5.32
C ALA A 678 15.99 -9.92 4.07
N LYS A 679 17.27 -9.56 3.85
CA LYS A 679 18.09 -10.10 2.75
C LYS A 679 18.31 -11.61 2.88
N LEU A 680 18.65 -12.08 4.09
CA LEU A 680 18.83 -13.51 4.36
C LEU A 680 17.52 -14.29 4.16
N GLY A 681 16.40 -13.70 4.57
CA GLY A 681 15.06 -14.27 4.42
C GLY A 681 14.36 -14.03 3.09
N ARG A 682 15.00 -13.38 2.10
CA ARG A 682 14.31 -12.98 0.85
C ARG A 682 13.75 -14.16 0.06
N GLY A 683 14.45 -15.30 0.04
CA GLY A 683 14.05 -16.46 -0.76
C GLY A 683 13.99 -16.16 -2.27
N GLU A 684 13.17 -16.93 -3.01
CA GLU A 684 13.01 -16.80 -4.46
C GLU A 684 12.30 -15.50 -4.87
N ASP A 685 11.31 -15.05 -4.09
CA ASP A 685 10.57 -13.79 -4.24
C ASP A 685 10.15 -13.49 -5.69
N THR A 686 9.50 -14.45 -6.34
CA THR A 686 9.10 -14.39 -7.76
C THR A 686 8.21 -13.18 -8.12
N LEU A 687 7.50 -12.63 -7.14
CA LEU A 687 6.62 -11.45 -7.31
C LEU A 687 7.25 -10.15 -6.79
N GLY A 688 8.46 -10.21 -6.22
CA GLY A 688 9.23 -9.03 -5.79
C GLY A 688 8.74 -8.34 -4.51
N TYR A 689 7.83 -8.94 -3.73
CA TYR A 689 7.29 -8.31 -2.51
C TYR A 689 8.32 -8.23 -1.38
N ARG A 690 9.11 -9.30 -1.16
CA ARG A 690 10.17 -9.30 -0.13
C ARG A 690 11.31 -8.35 -0.51
N SER A 691 11.62 -8.24 -1.80
CA SER A 691 12.58 -7.28 -2.36
C SER A 691 12.08 -5.84 -2.24
N GLU A 692 10.78 -5.60 -2.46
CA GLU A 692 10.16 -4.30 -2.20
C GLU A 692 10.31 -3.90 -0.74
N PHE A 693 10.06 -4.80 0.21
CA PHE A 693 10.24 -4.54 1.63
C PHE A 693 11.66 -4.07 1.96
N ILE A 694 12.68 -4.78 1.46
CA ILE A 694 14.09 -4.40 1.67
C ILE A 694 14.36 -2.97 1.14
N ARG A 695 13.83 -2.63 -0.04
CA ARG A 695 13.95 -1.28 -0.62
C ARG A 695 13.18 -0.24 0.19
N LEU A 696 12.02 -0.61 0.72
CA LEU A 696 11.18 0.27 1.54
C LEU A 696 11.89 0.65 2.84
N VAL A 697 12.47 -0.33 3.54
CA VAL A 697 13.23 -0.11 4.78
C VAL A 697 14.45 0.79 4.52
N LYS A 698 15.19 0.58 3.43
CA LYS A 698 16.28 1.49 3.02
C LYS A 698 15.80 2.92 2.73
N SER A 699 14.61 3.05 2.15
CA SER A 699 14.03 4.36 1.85
C SER A 699 13.65 5.09 3.14
N TYR A 700 13.13 4.36 4.14
CA TYR A 700 12.84 4.89 5.46
C TYR A 700 14.10 5.39 6.18
N GLU A 701 15.23 4.69 6.09
CA GLU A 701 16.51 5.13 6.68
C GLU A 701 16.98 6.50 6.16
N SER A 702 16.58 6.87 4.94
CA SER A 702 16.93 8.14 4.31
C SER A 702 16.01 9.32 4.64
N LEU A 703 14.88 9.07 5.34
CA LEU A 703 13.90 10.07 5.77
C LEU A 703 14.36 10.80 7.04
#